data_AF-A0A946GYW4-F1
#
_entry.id   AF-A0A946GYW4-F1
#
_cell.length_a   1.000
_cell.length_b   1.000
_cell.length_c   1.000
_cell.angle_alpha   90.00
_cell.angle_beta   90.00
_cell.angle_gamma   90.00
#
_symmetry.space_group_name_H-M   'P 1'
#
loop_
_entity.id
_entity.type
_entity.pdbx_description
1 polymer ?
#
loop_
_entity_poly.entity_id
_entity_poly.type
_entity_poly.pdbx_seq_one_letter_code
_entity_poly.pdbx_strand_id
1 'polypeptide(L)'
;MAVGTVDDTTGTPAGSDVEQKFQYPGMPTTCDGAEAVVWVETRISQGSGAFPITSSTTMGSGFNAAMMNGVPNLWGDQLVFVEPESEHSAATFCEGFAAAGGRVTNFTSGQGLVLMKEVLYTISGKRLPMVFNIGARALTSQGLNVHAGHDDVMSVADVGWGMLFARNAQEACDLCLISRRAAEASHTPFMNVQDGFLTTHTVETVRLLEPELMQEFVGKPEDKLFNLMDPSNPIMSGVVQNQDSYMKGKMAQRWYYDQVSPALTDAFEEFYRKTGRRYDFVEPYRCEDAEYIIVGMGSYMETAQTTVDYLRDEMGIKAGCLNIYCFRPFPAQAIVDALKDCKAFTIIERMDDPLSTTGNHLTREIKAAFCDALNGQNGMQKIDSIPKINHGSAGLGSRDVRPGDILSIFDNMQKENGQDFFCVGIKHALALEMDSDPDLRPPAAFSMRGHSVGGFGSVTTNKVIATIGGNVFGKDVQAYPKYGSEKKGLPTTYYLTIADSHIFSHAELQYVNLVVLNDTTALLSGNPLTGMVDGGAIFMQSHFTEPADVWQRIPAHHQNTIRDKKLRPFFADMVKISREVASVADLEMRMQGIVLLGAFLKLTPFSTDSGMSDEEVYGGVEKALRKYFGKRGEQVVQDNLTCVKRGYSEMQEISQELIQA
;
A
#
# COMPACT_ATOMS: atom_id res chain seq x y z
N MET A 1 -4.19 -10.30 -15.82
CA MET A 1 -4.02 -10.52 -14.37
C MET A 1 -5.41 -10.51 -13.77
N ALA A 2 -5.73 -11.46 -12.89
CA ALA A 2 -7.10 -11.72 -12.46
C ALA A 2 -7.50 -10.73 -11.37
N VAL A 3 -8.52 -9.92 -11.62
CA VAL A 3 -9.26 -9.19 -10.58
C VAL A 3 -10.49 -10.07 -10.29
N GLY A 4 -10.46 -10.77 -9.16
CA GLY A 4 -11.63 -11.46 -8.64
C GLY A 4 -12.63 -10.40 -8.20
N THR A 5 -13.90 -10.56 -8.58
CA THR A 5 -14.98 -9.87 -7.88
C THR A 5 -14.88 -10.34 -6.43
N VAL A 6 -14.69 -9.40 -5.50
CA VAL A 6 -14.70 -9.70 -4.07
C VAL A 6 -16.14 -10.08 -3.75
N ASP A 7 -16.45 -11.37 -3.79
CA ASP A 7 -17.74 -11.89 -3.36
C ASP A 7 -17.72 -12.16 -1.86
N ASP A 8 -18.86 -11.86 -1.25
CA ASP A 8 -19.20 -11.92 0.16
C ASP A 8 -18.80 -13.29 0.77
N THR A 9 -17.69 -13.34 1.52
CA THR A 9 -17.17 -14.60 2.11
C THR A 9 -16.84 -14.42 3.59
N THR A 10 -17.82 -13.94 4.36
CA THR A 10 -17.77 -13.81 5.82
C THR A 10 -17.69 -15.19 6.50
N GLY A 11 -16.53 -15.52 7.07
CA GLY A 11 -16.34 -16.78 7.77
C GLY A 11 -15.08 -16.81 8.61
N THR A 12 -14.85 -15.76 9.41
CA THR A 12 -13.77 -15.70 10.40
C THR A 12 -14.38 -15.85 11.79
N PRO A 13 -13.84 -16.68 12.70
CA PRO A 13 -14.32 -16.77 14.08
C PRO A 13 -14.04 -15.45 14.82
N ALA A 14 -15.05 -14.90 15.49
CA ALA A 14 -14.90 -13.68 16.28
C ALA A 14 -14.12 -13.98 17.57
N GLY A 15 -12.99 -13.30 17.78
CA GLY A 15 -12.30 -13.25 19.05
C GLY A 15 -13.16 -12.54 20.11
N SER A 16 -13.17 -13.10 21.32
CA SER A 16 -13.95 -12.62 22.44
C SER A 16 -13.22 -11.49 23.17
N ASP A 17 -13.67 -10.25 22.97
CA ASP A 17 -13.59 -9.19 23.97
C ASP A 17 -14.78 -8.24 23.79
N VAL A 18 -15.28 -7.68 24.90
CA VAL A 18 -16.51 -6.89 24.96
C VAL A 18 -16.25 -5.50 24.36
N GLU A 19 -16.12 -5.41 23.04
CA GLU A 19 -16.02 -4.16 22.30
C GLU A 19 -17.39 -3.53 22.09
N GLN A 20 -17.43 -2.19 22.19
CA GLN A 20 -18.55 -1.38 21.75
C GLN A 20 -18.82 -1.73 20.27
N LYS A 21 -19.90 -2.47 19.99
CA LYS A 21 -20.21 -2.93 18.63
C LYS A 21 -20.56 -1.73 17.75
N PHE A 22 -19.58 -1.23 16.98
CA PHE A 22 -19.81 -0.28 15.91
C PHE A 22 -20.75 -0.89 14.87
N GLN A 23 -21.55 -0.04 14.21
CA GLN A 23 -22.56 -0.48 13.26
C GLN A 23 -21.93 -1.22 12.06
N TYR A 24 -20.75 -0.78 11.64
CA TYR A 24 -20.06 -1.25 10.45
C TYR A 24 -18.58 -1.55 10.76
N PRO A 25 -18.29 -2.70 11.41
CA PRO A 25 -16.94 -3.07 11.81
C PRO A 25 -16.01 -3.38 10.62
N GLY A 26 -16.56 -3.52 9.41
CA GLY A 26 -15.88 -3.88 8.17
C GLY A 26 -15.81 -5.39 7.92
N MET A 27 -15.70 -5.76 6.65
CA MET A 27 -15.68 -7.14 6.15
C MET A 27 -14.24 -7.67 6.10
N PRO A 28 -13.86 -8.64 6.97
CA PRO A 28 -12.49 -9.14 7.01
C PRO A 28 -12.12 -9.87 5.72
N THR A 29 -10.97 -9.52 5.14
CA THR A 29 -10.43 -10.15 3.94
C THR A 29 -8.94 -9.84 3.81
N THR A 30 -8.32 -10.37 2.76
CA THR A 30 -6.99 -9.97 2.33
C THR A 30 -7.06 -9.41 0.92
N CYS A 31 -6.54 -8.20 0.72
CA CYS A 31 -6.41 -7.57 -0.60
C CYS A 31 -5.29 -6.53 -0.59
N ASP A 32 -4.90 -6.04 -1.78
CA ASP A 32 -4.00 -4.90 -1.90
C ASP A 32 -4.75 -3.55 -1.95
N GLY A 33 -4.03 -2.43 -1.84
CA GLY A 33 -4.63 -1.10 -1.84
C GLY A 33 -5.36 -0.74 -3.14
N ALA A 34 -4.96 -1.34 -4.27
CA ALA A 34 -5.67 -1.17 -5.53
C ALA A 34 -7.02 -1.90 -5.54
N GLU A 35 -7.04 -3.16 -5.09
CA GLU A 35 -8.27 -3.95 -4.93
C GLU A 35 -9.24 -3.29 -3.95
N ALA A 36 -8.73 -2.71 -2.86
CA ALA A 36 -9.53 -2.03 -1.85
C ALA A 36 -10.19 -0.72 -2.36
N VAL A 37 -9.49 0.04 -3.20
CA VAL A 37 -10.06 1.22 -3.89
C VAL A 37 -11.10 0.81 -4.92
N VAL A 38 -10.83 -0.22 -5.72
CA VAL A 38 -11.79 -0.75 -6.71
C VAL A 38 -13.07 -1.22 -6.02
N TRP A 39 -12.96 -1.86 -4.85
CA TRP A 39 -14.11 -2.25 -4.04
C TRP A 39 -15.06 -1.08 -3.78
N VAL A 40 -14.53 0.06 -3.35
CA VAL A 40 -15.31 1.28 -3.08
C VAL A 40 -15.87 1.86 -4.38
N GLU A 41 -15.02 2.13 -5.36
CA GLU A 41 -15.40 2.91 -6.55
C GLU A 41 -16.42 2.21 -7.45
N THR A 42 -16.32 0.89 -7.60
CA THR A 42 -17.31 0.10 -8.37
C THR A 42 -18.71 0.10 -7.74
N ARG A 43 -18.81 0.41 -6.44
CA ARG A 43 -20.06 0.45 -5.69
C ARG A 43 -20.67 1.83 -5.65
N ILE A 44 -19.85 2.88 -5.62
CA ILE A 44 -20.34 4.24 -5.39
C ILE A 44 -20.28 5.13 -6.63
N SER A 45 -19.50 4.82 -7.66
CA SER A 45 -19.39 5.65 -8.86
C SER A 45 -20.33 5.18 -9.98
N GLN A 46 -20.61 6.07 -10.94
CA GLN A 46 -21.39 5.80 -12.16
C GLN A 46 -20.49 5.65 -13.38
N GLY A 47 -19.32 6.30 -13.37
CA GLY A 47 -18.37 6.22 -14.47
C GLY A 47 -16.92 6.32 -14.04
N SER A 48 -16.02 5.91 -14.93
CA SER A 48 -14.60 6.20 -14.84
C SER A 48 -13.98 6.43 -16.21
N GLY A 49 -13.16 7.47 -16.31
CA GLY A 49 -12.20 7.62 -17.39
C GLY A 49 -10.81 7.27 -16.87
N ALA A 50 -10.08 6.39 -17.53
CA ALA A 50 -8.73 6.05 -17.11
C ALA A 50 -7.84 5.68 -18.30
N PHE A 51 -6.54 5.91 -18.16
CA PHE A 51 -5.53 5.49 -19.12
C PHE A 51 -4.46 4.66 -18.39
N PRO A 52 -3.97 3.55 -18.96
CA PRO A 52 -3.13 2.61 -18.25
C PRO A 52 -1.73 3.19 -17.98
N ILE A 53 -1.45 3.50 -16.71
CA ILE A 53 -0.11 3.78 -16.21
C ILE A 53 0.19 2.99 -14.93
N THR A 54 1.37 2.38 -14.84
CA THR A 54 1.81 1.71 -13.60
C THR A 54 2.07 2.79 -12.54
N SER A 55 1.62 2.66 -11.28
CA SER A 55 1.04 1.49 -10.62
C SER A 55 -0.50 1.50 -10.51
N SER A 56 -1.19 2.50 -11.06
CA SER A 56 -2.66 2.60 -11.00
C SER A 56 -3.43 1.71 -11.99
N THR A 57 -2.74 1.09 -12.96
CA THR A 57 -3.37 0.26 -14.01
C THR A 57 -4.29 -0.83 -13.45
N THR A 58 -3.94 -1.42 -12.31
CA THR A 58 -4.75 -2.46 -11.66
C THR A 58 -6.10 -1.93 -11.20
N MET A 59 -6.18 -0.68 -10.73
CA MET A 59 -7.43 -0.04 -10.34
C MET A 59 -8.35 0.19 -11.54
N GLY A 60 -7.83 0.80 -12.62
CA GLY A 60 -8.59 1.01 -13.86
C GLY A 60 -9.05 -0.30 -14.50
N SER A 61 -8.18 -1.31 -14.52
CA SER A 61 -8.53 -2.65 -15.00
C SER A 61 -9.61 -3.33 -14.14
N GLY A 62 -9.56 -3.14 -12.81
CA GLY A 62 -10.55 -3.67 -11.89
C GLY A 62 -11.94 -3.05 -12.09
N PHE A 63 -12.00 -1.72 -12.26
CA PHE A 63 -13.25 -1.03 -12.57
C PHE A 63 -13.82 -1.45 -13.93
N ASN A 64 -12.97 -1.49 -14.97
CA ASN A 64 -13.37 -1.95 -16.30
C ASN A 64 -13.89 -3.40 -16.27
N ALA A 65 -13.24 -4.28 -15.50
CA ALA A 65 -13.71 -5.65 -15.33
C ALA A 65 -15.08 -5.73 -14.63
N ALA A 66 -15.35 -4.90 -13.62
CA ALA A 66 -16.66 -4.83 -12.99
C ALA A 66 -17.75 -4.40 -14.00
N MET A 67 -17.47 -3.36 -14.79
CA MET A 67 -18.36 -2.89 -15.85
C MET A 67 -18.64 -3.98 -16.90
N MET A 68 -17.60 -4.65 -17.40
CA MET A 68 -17.73 -5.71 -18.40
C MET A 68 -18.52 -6.93 -17.91
N ASN A 69 -18.53 -7.17 -16.60
CA ASN A 69 -19.34 -8.22 -15.98
C ASN A 69 -20.77 -7.76 -15.65
N GLY A 70 -21.16 -6.53 -16.01
CA GLY A 70 -22.49 -5.99 -15.77
C GLY A 70 -22.80 -5.73 -14.29
N VAL A 71 -21.76 -5.54 -13.46
CA VAL A 71 -21.94 -5.25 -12.03
C VAL A 71 -22.56 -3.85 -11.91
N PRO A 72 -23.77 -3.71 -11.34
CA PRO A 72 -24.34 -2.39 -11.07
C PRO A 72 -23.73 -1.77 -9.81
N ASN A 73 -23.80 -0.45 -9.70
CA ASN A 73 -23.47 0.25 -8.46
C ASN A 73 -24.57 0.03 -7.38
N LEU A 74 -24.41 0.62 -6.20
CA LEU A 74 -25.33 0.46 -5.07
C LEU A 74 -26.74 1.03 -5.29
N TRP A 75 -26.97 1.77 -6.38
CA TRP A 75 -28.28 2.31 -6.76
C TRP A 75 -28.87 1.67 -8.01
N GLY A 76 -28.20 0.65 -8.55
CA GLY A 76 -28.66 -0.10 -9.72
C GLY A 76 -28.20 0.47 -11.06
N ASP A 77 -27.38 1.53 -11.07
CA ASP A 77 -26.86 2.08 -12.32
C ASP A 77 -25.80 1.16 -12.92
N GLN A 78 -25.80 1.07 -14.25
CA GLN A 78 -24.73 0.40 -14.98
C GLN A 78 -23.49 1.29 -15.02
N LEU A 79 -22.32 0.71 -14.72
CA LEU A 79 -21.05 1.42 -14.74
C LEU A 79 -20.65 1.79 -16.18
N VAL A 80 -20.00 2.94 -16.34
CA VAL A 80 -19.37 3.37 -17.60
C VAL A 80 -17.85 3.40 -17.43
N PHE A 81 -17.10 2.82 -18.36
CA PHE A 81 -15.64 2.94 -18.39
C PHE A 81 -15.17 3.39 -19.76
N VAL A 82 -14.32 4.41 -19.82
CA VAL A 82 -13.74 4.92 -21.06
C VAL A 82 -12.22 4.96 -20.94
N GLU A 83 -11.56 4.31 -21.89
CA GLU A 83 -10.11 4.38 -22.10
C GLU A 83 -9.83 5.26 -23.33
N PRO A 84 -9.46 6.54 -23.14
CA PRO A 84 -9.12 7.43 -24.24
C PRO A 84 -7.65 7.26 -24.68
N GLU A 85 -7.09 8.19 -25.43
CA GLU A 85 -5.73 8.10 -25.96
C GLU A 85 -4.62 8.59 -25.01
N SER A 86 -4.99 9.24 -23.91
CA SER A 86 -4.04 9.78 -22.91
C SER A 86 -4.70 10.04 -21.54
N GLU A 87 -3.89 10.22 -20.50
CA GLU A 87 -4.33 10.66 -19.18
C GLU A 87 -5.00 12.03 -19.20
N HIS A 88 -4.51 12.95 -20.05
CA HIS A 88 -5.15 14.25 -20.25
C HIS A 88 -6.62 14.07 -20.69
N SER A 89 -6.86 13.27 -21.73
CA SER A 89 -8.22 13.01 -22.21
C SER A 89 -9.05 12.17 -21.24
N ALA A 90 -8.43 11.32 -20.42
CA ALA A 90 -9.11 10.61 -19.34
C ALA A 90 -9.64 11.56 -18.27
N ALA A 91 -8.85 12.56 -17.87
CA ALA A 91 -9.33 13.62 -16.98
C ALA A 91 -10.42 14.47 -17.64
N THR A 92 -10.29 14.82 -18.93
CA THR A 92 -11.31 15.58 -19.67
C THR A 92 -12.63 14.82 -19.80
N PHE A 93 -12.59 13.50 -20.00
CA PHE A 93 -13.78 12.67 -19.93
C PHE A 93 -14.46 12.78 -18.55
N CYS A 94 -13.68 12.69 -17.47
CA CYS A 94 -14.21 12.83 -16.12
C CYS A 94 -14.81 14.22 -15.88
N GLU A 95 -14.16 15.28 -16.37
CA GLU A 95 -14.69 16.64 -16.33
C GLU A 95 -16.06 16.73 -17.01
N GLY A 96 -16.18 16.22 -18.23
CA GLY A 96 -17.45 16.22 -18.98
C GLY A 96 -18.55 15.38 -18.30
N PHE A 97 -18.21 14.20 -17.79
CA PHE A 97 -19.13 13.31 -17.11
C PHE A 97 -19.69 13.96 -15.82
N ALA A 98 -18.82 14.58 -15.02
CA ALA A 98 -19.23 15.28 -13.81
C ALA A 98 -19.99 16.57 -14.13
N ALA A 99 -19.62 17.30 -15.18
CA ALA A 99 -20.39 18.47 -15.62
C ALA A 99 -21.82 18.10 -16.05
N ALA A 100 -22.03 16.88 -16.56
CA ALA A 100 -23.36 16.33 -16.85
C ALA A 100 -24.11 15.81 -15.60
N GLY A 101 -23.57 16.02 -14.39
CA GLY A 101 -24.19 15.64 -13.12
C GLY A 101 -23.88 14.22 -12.65
N GLY A 102 -22.98 13.49 -13.32
CA GLY A 102 -22.66 12.11 -12.97
C GLY A 102 -21.51 11.98 -11.96
N ARG A 103 -21.57 10.96 -11.10
CA ARG A 103 -20.48 10.64 -10.17
C ARG A 103 -19.38 9.84 -10.87
N VAL A 104 -18.18 10.40 -10.95
CA VAL A 104 -17.05 9.83 -11.70
C VAL A 104 -15.79 9.71 -10.85
N THR A 105 -14.92 8.77 -11.24
CA THR A 105 -13.58 8.55 -10.67
C THR A 105 -12.52 8.35 -11.75
N ASN A 106 -11.25 8.49 -11.39
CA ASN A 106 -10.09 8.24 -12.26
C ASN A 106 -8.99 7.52 -11.48
N PHE A 107 -8.12 6.81 -12.19
CA PHE A 107 -6.98 6.07 -11.65
C PHE A 107 -5.71 6.47 -12.42
N THR A 108 -4.77 7.15 -11.76
CA THR A 108 -3.54 7.63 -12.42
C THR A 108 -2.31 7.54 -11.50
N SER A 109 -1.12 7.78 -12.06
CA SER A 109 0.17 7.75 -11.37
C SER A 109 1.21 8.53 -12.17
N GLY A 110 2.26 9.04 -11.52
CA GLY A 110 3.48 9.50 -12.17
C GLY A 110 3.25 10.54 -13.26
N GLN A 111 3.84 10.29 -14.44
CA GLN A 111 3.72 11.16 -15.62
C GLN A 111 2.27 11.46 -16.01
N GLY A 112 1.38 10.47 -15.81
CA GLY A 112 -0.03 10.59 -16.13
C GLY A 112 -0.73 11.67 -15.33
N LEU A 113 -0.42 11.81 -14.03
CA LEU A 113 -0.98 12.86 -13.18
C LEU A 113 -0.50 14.25 -13.61
N VAL A 114 0.79 14.38 -13.94
CA VAL A 114 1.36 15.65 -14.44
C VAL A 114 0.72 16.05 -15.76
N LEU A 115 0.49 15.09 -16.65
CA LEU A 115 -0.17 15.31 -17.94
C LEU A 115 -1.62 15.79 -17.78
N MET A 116 -2.28 15.50 -16.66
CA MET A 116 -3.62 16.00 -16.33
C MET A 116 -3.62 17.44 -15.77
N LYS A 117 -2.47 18.03 -15.41
CA LYS A 117 -2.41 19.26 -14.57
C LYS A 117 -3.29 20.41 -15.07
N GLU A 118 -3.35 20.64 -16.38
CA GLU A 118 -4.24 21.66 -16.97
C GLU A 118 -5.72 21.40 -16.66
N VAL A 119 -6.17 20.15 -16.87
CA VAL A 119 -7.56 19.73 -16.64
C VAL A 119 -7.90 19.71 -15.15
N LEU A 120 -6.93 19.45 -14.27
CA LEU A 120 -7.18 19.51 -12.82
C LEU A 120 -7.60 20.92 -12.37
N TYR A 121 -7.04 21.98 -12.98
CA TYR A 121 -7.47 23.36 -12.72
C TYR A 121 -8.89 23.65 -13.24
N THR A 122 -9.29 23.05 -14.37
CA THR A 122 -10.63 23.25 -14.92
C THR A 122 -11.67 22.55 -14.06
N ILE A 123 -11.41 21.31 -13.65
CA ILE A 123 -12.26 20.51 -12.76
C ILE A 123 -12.49 21.24 -11.44
N SER A 124 -11.42 21.67 -10.76
CA SER A 124 -11.58 22.44 -9.53
C SER A 124 -12.27 23.76 -9.86
N GLY A 125 -11.85 24.52 -10.86
CA GLY A 125 -12.47 25.79 -11.25
C GLY A 125 -13.98 25.73 -11.47
N LYS A 126 -14.49 24.61 -12.01
CA LYS A 126 -15.92 24.34 -12.27
C LYS A 126 -16.68 23.73 -11.07
N ARG A 127 -16.00 23.50 -9.94
CA ARG A 127 -16.59 22.97 -8.69
C ARG A 127 -17.18 21.56 -8.89
N LEU A 128 -16.44 20.69 -9.57
CA LEU A 128 -16.86 19.32 -9.84
C LEU A 128 -16.28 18.37 -8.77
N PRO A 129 -17.10 17.85 -7.82
CA PRO A 129 -16.61 17.10 -6.66
C PRO A 129 -16.30 15.63 -6.97
N MET A 130 -15.30 15.41 -7.83
CA MET A 130 -14.82 14.06 -8.16
C MET A 130 -13.65 13.64 -7.26
N VAL A 131 -13.42 12.32 -7.17
CA VAL A 131 -12.26 11.74 -6.47
C VAL A 131 -11.38 11.04 -7.49
N PHE A 132 -10.09 11.40 -7.53
CA PHE A 132 -9.08 10.68 -8.30
C PHE A 132 -8.21 9.86 -7.36
N ASN A 133 -8.03 8.58 -7.69
CA ASN A 133 -7.24 7.64 -6.89
C ASN A 133 -5.83 7.51 -7.48
N ILE A 134 -4.83 7.90 -6.69
CA ILE A 134 -3.46 8.07 -7.14
C ILE A 134 -2.57 6.99 -6.53
N GLY A 135 -1.93 6.19 -7.38
CA GLY A 135 -0.78 5.39 -6.98
C GLY A 135 0.49 6.21 -7.11
N ALA A 136 0.85 6.98 -6.06
CA ALA A 136 1.94 7.95 -6.09
C ALA A 136 3.24 7.30 -6.58
N ARG A 137 3.83 7.86 -7.62
CA ARG A 137 4.94 7.27 -8.37
C ARG A 137 5.97 8.33 -8.71
N ALA A 138 7.24 7.94 -8.60
CA ALA A 138 8.37 8.76 -9.00
C ALA A 138 8.26 9.20 -10.48
N LEU A 139 8.49 10.49 -10.72
CA LEU A 139 8.60 11.07 -12.04
C LEU A 139 9.94 10.67 -12.68
N THR A 140 9.87 10.43 -13.98
CA THR A 140 11.03 10.24 -14.83
C THR A 140 11.86 11.53 -14.85
N SER A 141 13.06 11.44 -14.30
CA SER A 141 14.03 12.53 -14.21
C SER A 141 15.33 12.09 -14.89
N GLN A 142 16.39 11.78 -14.15
CA GLN A 142 17.62 11.16 -14.70
C GLN A 142 17.38 9.74 -15.24
N GLY A 143 16.29 9.11 -14.81
CA GLY A 143 15.88 7.78 -15.25
C GLY A 143 14.40 7.54 -14.99
N LEU A 144 13.84 6.54 -15.68
CA LEU A 144 12.48 6.08 -15.45
C LEU A 144 12.43 5.22 -14.20
N ASN A 145 11.53 5.54 -13.28
CA ASN A 145 11.17 4.66 -12.18
C ASN A 145 9.65 4.46 -12.17
N VAL A 146 9.20 3.21 -11.97
CA VAL A 146 7.76 2.87 -11.90
C VAL A 146 7.23 2.85 -10.47
N HIS A 147 8.12 2.91 -9.50
CA HIS A 147 7.88 2.73 -8.08
C HIS A 147 7.54 4.03 -7.35
N ALA A 148 7.27 3.94 -6.04
CA ALA A 148 6.76 5.05 -5.24
C ALA A 148 7.68 6.28 -5.25
N GLY A 149 7.07 7.44 -5.42
CA GLY A 149 7.63 8.77 -5.23
C GLY A 149 6.45 9.72 -5.04
N HIS A 150 6.64 10.81 -4.30
CA HIS A 150 5.58 11.79 -4.06
C HIS A 150 5.69 13.01 -4.98
N ASP A 151 6.72 13.06 -5.81
CA ASP A 151 6.99 14.18 -6.71
C ASP A 151 5.92 14.36 -7.80
N ASP A 152 5.21 13.30 -8.20
CA ASP A 152 4.04 13.42 -9.08
C ASP A 152 2.90 14.18 -8.41
N VAL A 153 2.51 13.78 -7.20
CA VAL A 153 1.45 14.40 -6.42
C VAL A 153 1.83 15.82 -6.00
N MET A 154 3.09 16.05 -5.60
CA MET A 154 3.58 17.38 -5.25
C MET A 154 3.67 18.33 -6.45
N SER A 155 3.83 17.81 -7.67
CA SER A 155 3.82 18.63 -8.89
C SER A 155 2.46 19.26 -9.21
N VAL A 156 1.38 18.74 -8.63
CA VAL A 156 0.00 19.22 -8.82
C VAL A 156 -0.64 19.75 -7.53
N ALA A 157 0.14 19.99 -6.48
CA ALA A 157 -0.34 20.48 -5.19
C ALA A 157 -1.04 21.86 -5.22
N ASP A 158 -0.91 22.59 -6.33
CA ASP A 158 -1.40 23.94 -6.57
C ASP A 158 -2.69 23.98 -7.42
N VAL A 159 -3.27 22.83 -7.77
CA VAL A 159 -4.46 22.74 -8.65
C VAL A 159 -5.80 22.96 -7.94
N GLY A 160 -5.79 23.15 -6.62
CA GLY A 160 -6.98 23.41 -5.81
C GLY A 160 -7.83 22.16 -5.53
N TRP A 161 -7.17 21.05 -5.20
CA TRP A 161 -7.79 19.78 -4.84
C TRP A 161 -7.49 19.45 -3.37
N GLY A 162 -8.40 18.75 -2.71
CA GLY A 162 -8.09 18.06 -1.45
C GLY A 162 -7.13 16.91 -1.70
N MET A 163 -6.22 16.63 -0.78
CA MET A 163 -5.17 15.60 -0.97
C MET A 163 -4.96 14.82 0.33
N LEU A 164 -5.40 13.56 0.33
CA LEU A 164 -5.27 12.65 1.47
C LEU A 164 -4.29 11.51 1.15
N PHE A 165 -3.40 11.18 2.09
CA PHE A 165 -2.37 10.16 1.95
C PHE A 165 -2.65 8.96 2.87
N ALA A 166 -2.88 7.80 2.27
CA ALA A 166 -2.94 6.53 2.97
C ALA A 166 -1.54 5.96 3.21
N ARG A 167 -1.33 5.34 4.37
CA ARG A 167 -0.12 4.58 4.70
C ARG A 167 -0.20 3.14 4.21
N ASN A 168 -1.39 2.53 4.25
CA ASN A 168 -1.60 1.11 3.99
C ASN A 168 -2.89 0.81 3.20
N ALA A 169 -3.17 -0.46 2.91
CA ALA A 169 -4.30 -0.86 2.08
C ALA A 169 -5.66 -0.58 2.75
N GLN A 170 -5.76 -0.69 4.08
CA GLN A 170 -6.95 -0.35 4.85
C GLN A 170 -7.26 1.15 4.71
N GLU A 171 -6.28 2.00 4.96
CA GLU A 171 -6.43 3.46 4.88
C GLU A 171 -6.73 3.92 3.45
N ALA A 172 -6.15 3.27 2.42
CA ALA A 172 -6.45 3.57 1.02
C ALA A 172 -7.94 3.30 0.68
N CYS A 173 -8.55 2.30 1.32
CA CYS A 173 -9.97 1.99 1.20
C CYS A 173 -10.83 3.05 1.92
N ASP A 174 -10.52 3.31 3.19
CA ASP A 174 -11.30 4.20 4.05
C ASP A 174 -11.25 5.65 3.56
N LEU A 175 -10.04 6.14 3.23
CA LEU A 175 -9.84 7.49 2.71
C LEU A 175 -10.45 7.70 1.33
N CYS A 176 -10.65 6.64 0.53
CA CYS A 176 -11.39 6.72 -0.73
C CYS A 176 -12.85 7.19 -0.49
N LEU A 177 -13.52 6.56 0.48
CA LEU A 177 -14.91 6.89 0.82
C LEU A 177 -15.01 8.24 1.55
N ILE A 178 -14.08 8.53 2.48
CA ILE A 178 -14.00 9.82 3.18
C ILE A 178 -13.80 10.97 2.19
N SER A 179 -12.86 10.82 1.25
CA SER A 179 -12.61 11.79 0.19
C SER A 179 -13.86 12.09 -0.63
N ARG A 180 -14.67 11.06 -0.94
CA ARG A 180 -15.91 11.25 -1.70
C ARG A 180 -16.91 12.11 -0.94
N ARG A 181 -17.15 11.80 0.34
CA ARG A 181 -18.08 12.55 1.17
C ARG A 181 -17.64 14.01 1.32
N ALA A 182 -16.35 14.23 1.61
CA ALA A 182 -15.79 15.57 1.75
C ALA A 182 -15.84 16.36 0.42
N ALA A 183 -15.55 15.70 -0.70
CA ALA A 183 -15.61 16.33 -2.01
C ALA A 183 -17.01 16.85 -2.33
N GLU A 184 -18.03 16.00 -2.18
CA GLU A 184 -19.41 16.33 -2.51
C GLU A 184 -20.01 17.38 -1.56
N ALA A 185 -19.65 17.34 -0.28
CA ALA A 185 -20.10 18.35 0.68
C ALA A 185 -19.45 19.72 0.47
N SER A 186 -18.23 19.79 -0.07
CA SER A 186 -17.48 21.03 -0.28
C SER A 186 -17.48 21.55 -1.72
N HIS A 187 -18.07 20.80 -2.66
CA HIS A 187 -17.98 21.03 -4.11
C HIS A 187 -16.54 21.22 -4.61
N THR A 188 -15.60 20.51 -3.99
CA THR A 188 -14.16 20.58 -4.30
C THR A 188 -13.66 19.17 -4.58
N PRO A 189 -12.92 18.92 -5.66
CA PRO A 189 -12.41 17.59 -5.97
C PRO A 189 -11.28 17.16 -5.02
N PHE A 190 -11.09 15.84 -4.88
CA PHE A 190 -10.12 15.24 -3.97
C PHE A 190 -9.22 14.21 -4.66
N MET A 191 -7.98 14.10 -4.18
CA MET A 191 -7.05 13.02 -4.49
C MET A 191 -6.96 12.09 -3.28
N ASN A 192 -7.26 10.81 -3.50
CA ASN A 192 -6.97 9.74 -2.56
C ASN A 192 -5.63 9.10 -2.97
N VAL A 193 -4.58 9.36 -2.21
CA VAL A 193 -3.20 9.05 -2.55
C VAL A 193 -2.72 7.86 -1.74
N GLN A 194 -2.07 6.90 -2.40
CA GLN A 194 -1.40 5.76 -1.76
C GLN A 194 -0.04 5.49 -2.43
N ASP A 195 0.93 4.95 -1.71
CA ASP A 195 2.28 4.73 -2.25
C ASP A 195 2.28 3.64 -3.33
N GLY A 196 2.83 3.96 -4.50
CA GLY A 196 2.91 3.03 -5.62
C GLY A 196 3.76 1.79 -5.29
N PHE A 197 3.23 0.61 -5.60
CA PHE A 197 3.72 -0.71 -5.19
C PHE A 197 3.70 -0.99 -3.69
N LEU A 198 4.18 -0.08 -2.86
CA LEU A 198 4.28 -0.27 -1.40
C LEU A 198 2.90 -0.35 -0.72
N THR A 199 1.89 0.28 -1.29
CA THR A 199 0.49 0.15 -0.85
C THR A 199 -0.39 -0.43 -1.97
N THR A 200 -0.22 0.03 -3.22
CA THR A 200 -1.09 -0.39 -4.33
C THR A 200 -0.99 -1.89 -4.67
N HIS A 201 0.12 -2.56 -4.31
CA HIS A 201 0.38 -3.97 -4.64
C HIS A 201 0.72 -4.85 -3.43
N THR A 202 0.81 -4.26 -2.23
CA THR A 202 1.03 -5.00 -0.99
C THR A 202 -0.31 -5.54 -0.52
N VAL A 203 -0.44 -6.86 -0.49
CA VAL A 203 -1.62 -7.53 0.05
C VAL A 203 -1.53 -7.53 1.56
N GLU A 204 -2.59 -7.05 2.21
CA GLU A 204 -2.68 -6.94 3.66
C GLU A 204 -3.99 -7.54 4.16
N THR A 205 -4.05 -7.89 5.45
CA THR A 205 -5.34 -8.11 6.12
C THR A 205 -6.05 -6.77 6.27
N VAL A 206 -7.28 -6.68 5.75
CA VAL A 206 -8.09 -5.47 5.78
C VAL A 206 -9.53 -5.80 6.15
N ARG A 207 -10.27 -4.77 6.54
CA ARG A 207 -11.71 -4.76 6.80
C ARG A 207 -12.37 -3.84 5.77
N LEU A 208 -12.85 -4.43 4.67
CA LEU A 208 -13.51 -3.68 3.59
C LEU A 208 -14.83 -3.07 4.05
N LEU A 209 -15.21 -1.97 3.42
CA LEU A 209 -16.43 -1.24 3.75
C LEU A 209 -17.68 -2.03 3.32
N GLU A 210 -18.66 -2.18 4.21
CA GLU A 210 -19.94 -2.79 3.88
C GLU A 210 -20.71 -1.96 2.82
N PRO A 211 -21.43 -2.60 1.88
CA PRO A 211 -22.32 -1.91 0.95
C PRO A 211 -23.27 -0.91 1.60
N GLU A 212 -23.87 -1.29 2.73
CA GLU A 212 -24.83 -0.47 3.49
C GLU A 212 -24.15 0.76 4.10
N LEU A 213 -22.93 0.60 4.64
CA LEU A 213 -22.12 1.71 5.12
C LEU A 213 -21.89 2.72 4.01
N MET A 214 -21.41 2.26 2.85
CA MET A 214 -21.14 3.14 1.70
C MET A 214 -22.40 3.87 1.26
N GLN A 215 -23.53 3.18 1.17
CA GLN A 215 -24.79 3.77 0.77
C GLN A 215 -25.26 4.87 1.74
N GLU A 216 -25.18 4.62 3.06
CA GLU A 216 -25.55 5.60 4.09
C GLU A 216 -24.55 6.78 4.17
N PHE A 217 -23.27 6.52 3.94
CA PHE A 217 -22.20 7.49 4.17
C PHE A 217 -22.07 8.51 3.03
N VAL A 218 -22.24 8.12 1.77
CA VAL A 218 -22.18 9.08 0.63
C VAL A 218 -23.53 9.42 0.04
N GLY A 219 -24.54 8.58 0.20
CA GLY A 219 -25.85 8.78 -0.42
C GLY A 219 -25.82 8.74 -1.95
N LYS A 220 -27.00 8.96 -2.54
CA LYS A 220 -27.21 8.94 -4.00
C LYS A 220 -26.54 10.12 -4.70
N PRO A 221 -25.90 9.91 -5.86
CA PRO A 221 -25.31 11.00 -6.66
C PRO A 221 -26.31 12.11 -6.98
N GLU A 222 -27.55 11.78 -7.34
CA GLU A 222 -28.54 12.73 -7.85
C GLU A 222 -29.01 13.73 -6.78
N ASP A 223 -28.84 13.37 -5.50
CA ASP A 223 -29.19 14.23 -4.36
C ASP A 223 -28.07 15.23 -4.01
N LYS A 224 -26.87 15.05 -4.59
CA LYS A 224 -25.64 15.77 -4.21
C LYS A 224 -24.99 16.53 -5.36
N LEU A 225 -25.12 16.02 -6.58
CA LEU A 225 -24.42 16.53 -7.75
C LEU A 225 -25.32 17.44 -8.59
N PHE A 226 -24.71 18.45 -9.21
CA PHE A 226 -25.41 19.39 -10.09
C PHE A 226 -25.14 19.06 -11.55
N ASN A 227 -26.20 18.95 -12.34
CA ASN A 227 -26.06 18.88 -13.79
C ASN A 227 -25.89 20.30 -14.38
N LEU A 228 -24.66 20.62 -14.77
CA LEU A 228 -24.31 21.87 -15.45
C LEU A 228 -24.71 21.87 -16.94
N MET A 229 -25.14 20.72 -17.47
CA MET A 229 -25.48 20.48 -18.87
C MET A 229 -26.96 20.09 -19.05
N ASP A 230 -27.87 20.73 -18.32
CA ASP A 230 -29.33 20.57 -18.46
C ASP A 230 -29.90 21.53 -19.53
N PRO A 231 -30.40 21.05 -20.68
CA PRO A 231 -31.00 21.90 -21.71
C PRO A 231 -32.28 22.62 -21.24
N SER A 232 -32.92 22.13 -20.18
CA SER A 232 -34.13 22.73 -19.60
C SER A 232 -33.80 23.95 -18.73
N ASN A 233 -32.59 23.96 -18.14
CA ASN A 233 -32.05 25.03 -17.30
C ASN A 233 -30.65 25.40 -17.79
N PRO A 234 -30.51 25.95 -19.02
CA PRO A 234 -29.20 26.08 -19.65
C PRO A 234 -28.34 27.11 -18.93
N ILE A 235 -27.08 26.74 -18.70
CA ILE A 235 -26.04 27.65 -18.19
C ILE A 235 -24.85 27.69 -19.15
N MET A 236 -24.05 28.76 -19.06
CA MET A 236 -22.81 28.89 -19.80
C MET A 236 -21.64 28.77 -18.82
N SER A 237 -20.83 27.72 -18.97
CA SER A 237 -19.65 27.45 -18.14
C SER A 237 -18.37 27.55 -18.96
N GLY A 238 -17.26 27.98 -18.36
CA GLY A 238 -15.95 28.08 -19.02
C GLY A 238 -15.81 29.24 -20.02
N VAL A 239 -16.49 30.36 -19.78
CA VAL A 239 -16.42 31.56 -20.66
C VAL A 239 -15.05 32.25 -20.59
N VAL A 240 -14.73 32.99 -21.65
CA VAL A 240 -13.59 33.93 -21.64
C VAL A 240 -13.94 35.14 -20.77
N GLN A 241 -13.13 35.38 -19.73
CA GLN A 241 -13.29 36.52 -18.83
C GLN A 241 -12.14 37.52 -19.01
N ASN A 242 -12.47 38.80 -19.12
CA ASN A 242 -11.47 39.88 -19.05
C ASN A 242 -11.02 40.14 -17.60
N GLN A 243 -9.98 40.97 -17.44
CA GLN A 243 -9.20 41.14 -16.22
C GLN A 243 -10.06 41.42 -14.96
N ASP A 244 -11.03 42.34 -15.06
CA ASP A 244 -11.92 42.70 -13.94
C ASP A 244 -12.76 41.52 -13.45
N SER A 245 -13.42 40.80 -14.37
CA SER A 245 -14.27 39.65 -14.02
C SER A 245 -13.46 38.46 -13.53
N TYR A 246 -12.29 38.20 -14.13
CA TYR A 246 -11.47 37.04 -13.80
C TYR A 246 -10.97 37.09 -12.35
N MET A 247 -10.43 38.23 -11.91
CA MET A 247 -9.95 38.37 -10.54
C MET A 247 -11.09 38.18 -9.52
N LYS A 248 -12.27 38.75 -9.80
CA LYS A 248 -13.47 38.58 -8.95
C LYS A 248 -13.87 37.11 -8.85
N GLY A 249 -13.97 36.41 -9.99
CA GLY A 249 -14.32 34.99 -10.01
C GLY A 249 -13.30 34.11 -9.29
N LYS A 250 -12.00 34.32 -9.56
CA LYS A 250 -10.93 33.57 -8.90
C LYS A 250 -10.90 33.79 -7.39
N MET A 251 -11.19 35.01 -6.92
CA MET A 251 -11.25 35.27 -5.48
C MET A 251 -12.53 34.78 -4.81
N ALA A 252 -13.66 34.81 -5.51
CA ALA A 252 -14.93 34.28 -5.01
C ALA A 252 -14.88 32.75 -4.77
N GLN A 253 -14.00 32.01 -5.46
CA GLN A 253 -13.83 30.56 -5.24
C GLN A 253 -13.43 30.20 -3.80
N ARG A 254 -12.83 31.12 -3.04
CA ARG A 254 -12.47 30.88 -1.62
C ARG A 254 -13.66 30.44 -0.78
N TRP A 255 -14.86 30.94 -1.06
CA TRP A 255 -16.07 30.53 -0.34
C TRP A 255 -16.26 29.00 -0.32
N TYR A 256 -15.96 28.32 -1.43
CA TYR A 256 -16.02 26.86 -1.53
C TYR A 256 -14.86 26.19 -0.82
N TYR A 257 -13.64 26.74 -0.95
CA TYR A 257 -12.46 26.19 -0.28
C TYR A 257 -12.53 26.29 1.25
N ASP A 258 -13.18 27.33 1.77
CA ASP A 258 -13.46 27.49 3.21
C ASP A 258 -14.38 26.39 3.75
N GLN A 259 -15.14 25.69 2.89
CA GLN A 259 -15.98 24.54 3.28
C GLN A 259 -15.21 23.22 3.31
N VAL A 260 -13.98 23.16 2.78
CA VAL A 260 -13.24 21.90 2.65
C VAL A 260 -12.84 21.34 4.01
N SER A 261 -12.27 22.15 4.89
CA SER A 261 -11.87 21.68 6.23
C SER A 261 -13.08 21.23 7.06
N PRO A 262 -14.18 22.01 7.20
CA PRO A 262 -15.38 21.55 7.90
C PRO A 262 -15.97 20.26 7.31
N ALA A 263 -16.09 20.16 5.99
CA ALA A 263 -16.61 18.97 5.33
C ALA A 263 -15.75 17.72 5.57
N LEU A 264 -14.42 17.89 5.62
CA LEU A 264 -13.50 16.80 5.88
C LEU A 264 -13.53 16.37 7.36
N THR A 265 -13.58 17.32 8.31
CA THR A 265 -13.79 17.03 9.73
C THR A 265 -15.07 16.23 9.95
N ASP A 266 -16.18 16.68 9.40
CA ASP A 266 -17.48 15.99 9.50
C ASP A 266 -17.40 14.58 8.89
N ALA A 267 -16.66 14.40 7.79
CA ALA A 267 -16.47 13.10 7.17
C ALA A 267 -15.66 12.15 8.06
N PHE A 268 -14.58 12.63 8.71
CA PHE A 268 -13.80 11.84 9.66
C PHE A 268 -14.62 11.43 10.89
N GLU A 269 -15.35 12.36 11.49
CA GLU A 269 -16.17 12.10 12.67
C GLU A 269 -17.29 11.10 12.39
N GLU A 270 -17.99 11.28 11.26
CA GLU A 270 -19.05 10.36 10.85
C GLU A 270 -18.50 8.97 10.56
N PHE A 271 -17.32 8.89 9.95
CA PHE A 271 -16.68 7.62 9.63
C PHE A 271 -16.30 6.87 10.92
N TYR A 272 -15.72 7.57 11.89
CA TYR A 272 -15.42 7.02 13.21
C TYR A 272 -16.69 6.55 13.93
N ARG A 273 -17.76 7.35 13.93
CA ARG A 273 -19.02 7.00 14.56
C ARG A 273 -19.62 5.69 14.02
N LYS A 274 -19.46 5.45 12.72
CA LYS A 274 -20.01 4.27 12.03
C LYS A 274 -19.12 3.04 12.15
N THR A 275 -17.80 3.22 12.09
CA THR A 275 -16.84 2.12 11.89
C THR A 275 -15.91 1.86 13.06
N GLY A 276 -15.76 2.83 13.97
CA GLY A 276 -14.77 2.82 15.03
C GLY A 276 -13.34 3.16 14.59
N ARG A 277 -13.08 3.29 13.29
CA ARG A 277 -11.76 3.68 12.77
C ARG A 277 -11.67 5.20 12.70
N ARG A 278 -10.66 5.76 13.37
CA ARG A 278 -10.50 7.20 13.53
C ARG A 278 -9.44 7.71 12.56
N TYR A 279 -9.77 8.81 11.89
CA TYR A 279 -8.87 9.58 11.04
C TYR A 279 -8.96 11.05 11.44
N ASP A 280 -7.94 11.81 11.09
CA ASP A 280 -7.86 13.25 11.29
C ASP A 280 -6.91 13.83 10.22
N PHE A 281 -6.68 15.14 10.19
CA PHE A 281 -5.74 15.77 9.25
C PHE A 281 -4.30 15.31 9.48
N VAL A 282 -3.94 15.07 10.75
CA VAL A 282 -2.65 14.56 11.20
C VAL A 282 -2.86 13.54 12.31
N GLU A 283 -1.91 12.63 12.48
CA GLU A 283 -1.92 11.65 13.56
C GLU A 283 -0.60 11.71 14.33
N PRO A 284 -0.59 12.35 15.51
CA PRO A 284 0.54 12.27 16.42
C PRO A 284 0.56 10.88 17.09
N TYR A 285 1.75 10.29 17.18
CA TYR A 285 1.99 9.06 17.90
C TYR A 285 3.12 9.26 18.91
N ARG A 286 2.77 9.15 20.20
CA ARG A 286 3.66 9.36 21.36
C ARG A 286 4.38 10.72 21.31
N CYS A 287 3.68 11.78 20.89
CA CYS A 287 4.25 13.13 20.73
C CYS A 287 4.12 14.00 21.99
N GLU A 288 3.26 13.65 22.95
CA GLU A 288 2.87 14.51 24.07
C GLU A 288 4.04 14.88 25.00
N ASP A 289 5.00 13.97 25.14
CA ASP A 289 6.23 14.16 25.93
C ASP A 289 7.51 13.98 25.10
N ALA A 290 7.39 13.92 23.77
CA ALA A 290 8.50 13.66 22.88
C ALA A 290 9.47 14.85 22.82
N GLU A 291 10.76 14.55 22.93
CA GLU A 291 11.84 15.52 22.69
C GLU A 291 12.24 15.55 21.21
N TYR A 292 12.05 14.44 20.49
CA TYR A 292 12.43 14.27 19.10
C TYR A 292 11.28 13.68 18.30
N ILE A 293 10.92 14.29 17.17
CA ILE A 293 9.77 13.84 16.37
C ILE A 293 10.15 13.67 14.90
N ILE A 294 9.79 12.54 14.30
CA ILE A 294 9.85 12.35 12.84
C ILE A 294 8.48 12.69 12.21
N VAL A 295 8.48 13.43 11.11
CA VAL A 295 7.28 13.89 10.41
C VAL A 295 7.32 13.40 8.96
N GLY A 296 6.21 12.88 8.44
CA GLY A 296 6.17 12.41 7.06
C GLY A 296 4.77 11.99 6.58
N MET A 297 4.72 11.39 5.40
CA MET A 297 3.49 10.95 4.71
C MET A 297 3.68 9.55 4.12
N GLY A 298 2.61 8.77 4.05
CA GLY A 298 2.59 7.48 3.36
C GLY A 298 3.21 6.32 4.15
N SER A 299 3.49 5.23 3.44
CA SER A 299 3.68 3.89 4.04
C SER A 299 4.78 3.77 5.08
N TYR A 300 5.92 4.48 4.91
CA TYR A 300 7.01 4.38 5.88
C TYR A 300 6.66 4.97 7.26
N MET A 301 5.56 5.73 7.38
CA MET A 301 5.11 6.25 8.67
C MET A 301 4.57 5.15 9.60
N GLU A 302 4.13 4.00 9.07
CA GLU A 302 3.89 2.82 9.93
C GLU A 302 5.20 2.24 10.44
N THR A 303 6.24 2.18 9.61
CA THR A 303 7.57 1.72 10.04
C THR A 303 8.18 2.68 11.07
N ALA A 304 7.92 3.98 10.94
CA ALA A 304 8.28 4.99 11.93
C ALA A 304 7.58 4.73 13.28
N GLN A 305 6.29 4.36 13.27
CA GLN A 305 5.53 4.08 14.48
C GLN A 305 6.18 2.97 15.32
N THR A 306 6.46 1.82 14.72
CA THR A 306 7.11 0.70 15.44
C THR A 306 8.56 1.04 15.83
N THR A 307 9.27 1.86 15.06
CA THR A 307 10.62 2.30 15.41
C THR A 307 10.62 3.28 16.59
N VAL A 308 9.60 4.15 16.69
CA VAL A 308 9.38 5.02 17.85
C VAL A 308 9.15 4.19 19.11
N ASP A 309 8.40 3.09 19.02
CA ASP A 309 8.21 2.19 20.17
C ASP A 309 9.54 1.59 20.63
N TYR A 310 10.35 1.07 19.71
CA TYR A 310 11.69 0.58 20.03
C TYR A 310 12.60 1.66 20.66
N LEU A 311 12.63 2.86 20.09
CA LEU A 311 13.40 3.99 20.62
C LEU A 311 13.00 4.35 22.06
N ARG A 312 11.70 4.30 22.36
CA ARG A 312 11.19 4.65 23.68
C ARG A 312 11.39 3.54 24.68
N ASP A 313 11.03 2.32 24.31
CA ASP A 313 10.87 1.21 25.24
C ASP A 313 12.21 0.49 25.47
N GLU A 314 13.09 0.42 24.46
CA GLU A 314 14.39 -0.25 24.55
C GLU A 314 15.56 0.74 24.71
N MET A 315 15.48 1.94 24.12
CA MET A 315 16.57 2.93 24.17
C MET A 315 16.32 4.10 25.13
N GLY A 316 15.11 4.23 25.68
CA GLY A 316 14.75 5.31 26.62
C GLY A 316 14.74 6.71 25.99
N ILE A 317 14.73 6.82 24.66
CA ILE A 317 14.68 8.08 23.93
C ILE A 317 13.23 8.54 23.87
N LYS A 318 12.94 9.79 24.26
CA LYS A 318 11.61 10.40 24.14
C LYS A 318 11.28 10.73 22.68
N ALA A 319 11.08 9.70 21.88
CA ALA A 319 10.74 9.79 20.47
C ALA A 319 9.23 9.95 20.25
N GLY A 320 8.84 10.52 19.12
CA GLY A 320 7.47 10.53 18.62
C GLY A 320 7.47 10.51 17.09
N CYS A 321 6.33 10.22 16.48
CA CYS A 321 6.15 10.44 15.04
C CYS A 321 4.81 11.13 14.73
N LEU A 322 4.83 12.02 13.74
CA LEU A 322 3.66 12.75 13.27
C LEU A 322 3.38 12.36 11.81
N ASN A 323 2.33 11.58 11.61
CA ASN A 323 1.84 11.26 10.28
C ASN A 323 0.95 12.40 9.76
N ILE A 324 1.14 12.80 8.50
CA ILE A 324 0.29 13.78 7.83
C ILE A 324 -0.65 13.04 6.87
N TYR A 325 -1.93 12.96 7.23
CA TYR A 325 -2.95 12.42 6.33
C TYR A 325 -3.35 13.43 5.27
N CYS A 326 -3.50 14.70 5.65
CA CYS A 326 -4.01 15.74 4.77
C CYS A 326 -2.90 16.73 4.37
N PHE A 327 -2.51 16.74 3.10
CA PHE A 327 -1.59 17.74 2.57
C PHE A 327 -2.31 19.01 2.08
N ARG A 328 -3.55 18.84 1.60
CA ARG A 328 -4.45 19.92 1.19
C ARG A 328 -5.87 19.63 1.67
N PRO A 329 -6.52 20.57 2.40
CA PRO A 329 -5.96 21.82 2.93
C PRO A 329 -4.86 21.54 3.96
N PHE A 330 -3.82 22.38 4.01
CA PHE A 330 -2.66 22.11 4.85
C PHE A 330 -2.96 22.36 6.35
N PRO A 331 -2.76 21.38 7.25
CA PRO A 331 -3.17 21.48 8.64
C PRO A 331 -2.12 22.18 9.53
N ALA A 332 -1.78 23.42 9.16
CA ALA A 332 -0.71 24.21 9.79
C ALA A 332 -0.80 24.26 11.33
N GLN A 333 -2.00 24.54 11.86
CA GLN A 333 -2.21 24.65 13.31
C GLN A 333 -1.97 23.32 14.03
N ALA A 334 -2.56 22.23 13.54
CA ALA A 334 -2.39 20.92 14.16
C ALA A 334 -0.92 20.44 14.13
N ILE A 335 -0.21 20.73 13.04
CA ILE A 335 1.23 20.41 12.94
C ILE A 335 2.04 21.23 13.93
N VAL A 336 1.84 22.55 13.99
CA VAL A 336 2.59 23.40 14.93
C VAL A 336 2.28 23.01 16.37
N ASP A 337 1.03 22.74 16.71
CA ASP A 337 0.66 22.31 18.06
C ASP A 337 1.31 20.98 18.46
N ALA A 338 1.43 20.03 17.53
CA ALA A 338 2.08 18.75 17.80
C ALA A 338 3.61 18.83 17.94
N LEU A 339 4.24 19.89 17.39
CA LEU A 339 5.70 19.96 17.26
C LEU A 339 6.34 21.07 18.10
N LYS A 340 5.62 22.14 18.45
CA LYS A 340 6.21 23.36 19.05
C LYS A 340 6.98 23.14 20.36
N ASP A 341 6.65 22.09 21.10
CA ASP A 341 7.22 21.81 22.43
C ASP A 341 8.38 20.78 22.41
N CYS A 342 8.69 20.17 21.26
CA CYS A 342 9.83 19.26 21.14
C CYS A 342 11.16 20.02 21.02
N LYS A 343 12.30 19.33 21.20
CA LYS A 343 13.64 19.91 21.03
C LYS A 343 14.01 20.03 19.55
N ALA A 344 13.71 18.98 18.77
CA ALA A 344 13.96 18.94 17.34
C ALA A 344 12.97 18.02 16.64
N PHE A 345 12.69 18.31 15.38
CA PHE A 345 11.94 17.39 14.52
C PHE A 345 12.56 17.30 13.13
N THR A 346 12.37 16.14 12.49
CA THR A 346 12.83 15.88 11.13
C THR A 346 11.65 15.66 10.22
N ILE A 347 11.59 16.39 9.10
CA ILE A 347 10.67 16.09 8.00
C ILE A 347 11.35 15.14 7.01
N ILE A 348 10.74 13.98 6.75
CA ILE A 348 11.18 13.06 5.70
C ILE A 348 10.20 13.09 4.53
N GLU A 349 10.74 13.19 3.32
CA GLU A 349 9.93 13.29 2.11
C GLU A 349 10.36 12.26 1.06
N ARG A 350 9.38 11.67 0.37
CA ARG A 350 9.59 10.69 -0.70
C ARG A 350 9.83 11.35 -2.06
N MET A 351 10.65 12.40 -2.06
CA MET A 351 11.01 13.17 -3.24
C MET A 351 12.31 13.95 -2.97
N ASP A 352 12.87 14.54 -4.02
CA ASP A 352 14.04 15.41 -3.90
C ASP A 352 13.94 16.55 -4.94
N ASP A 353 13.89 17.79 -4.47
CA ASP A 353 13.96 19.01 -5.29
C ASP A 353 15.31 19.72 -5.03
N PRO A 354 16.37 19.39 -5.79
CA PRO A 354 17.73 19.83 -5.49
C PRO A 354 17.97 21.33 -5.72
N LEU A 355 17.07 22.03 -6.43
CA LEU A 355 17.15 23.50 -6.59
C LEU A 355 16.43 24.25 -5.47
N SER A 356 15.70 23.54 -4.61
CA SER A 356 15.09 24.17 -3.45
C SER A 356 16.15 24.51 -2.39
N THR A 357 16.25 25.79 -2.05
CA THR A 357 17.18 26.28 -1.02
C THR A 357 16.58 26.26 0.39
N THR A 358 15.29 25.95 0.52
CA THR A 358 14.54 25.99 1.78
C THR A 358 13.93 24.65 2.19
N GLY A 359 14.10 23.61 1.37
CA GLY A 359 13.63 22.23 1.62
C GLY A 359 12.60 21.73 0.60
N ASN A 360 12.24 20.46 0.69
CA ASN A 360 11.21 19.85 -0.14
C ASN A 360 9.79 20.37 0.23
N HIS A 361 8.75 19.92 -0.47
CA HIS A 361 7.41 20.53 -0.43
C HIS A 361 6.80 20.55 0.98
N LEU A 362 6.76 19.42 1.68
CA LEU A 362 6.23 19.35 3.04
C LEU A 362 7.06 20.20 4.00
N THR A 363 8.39 20.16 3.89
CA THR A 363 9.28 20.97 4.71
C THR A 363 8.99 22.46 4.57
N ARG A 364 8.76 22.95 3.33
CA ARG A 364 8.45 24.37 3.09
C ARG A 364 7.13 24.79 3.73
N GLU A 365 6.09 23.95 3.62
CA GLU A 365 4.79 24.22 4.24
C GLU A 365 4.89 24.26 5.77
N ILE A 366 5.63 23.33 6.37
CA ILE A 366 5.86 23.30 7.82
C ILE A 366 6.66 24.53 8.28
N LYS A 367 7.74 24.88 7.57
CA LYS A 367 8.52 26.10 7.86
C LYS A 367 7.66 27.36 7.75
N ALA A 368 6.77 27.45 6.76
CA ALA A 368 5.82 28.55 6.62
C ALA A 368 4.82 28.60 7.79
N ALA A 369 4.25 27.45 8.19
CA ALA A 369 3.35 27.37 9.34
C ALA A 369 4.03 27.85 10.64
N PHE A 370 5.28 27.46 10.88
CA PHE A 370 6.04 27.96 12.04
C PHE A 370 6.35 29.46 11.95
N CYS A 371 6.60 29.99 10.75
CA CYS A 371 6.78 31.43 10.54
C CYS A 371 5.49 32.20 10.89
N ASP A 372 4.34 31.70 10.46
CA ASP A 372 3.04 32.29 10.80
C ASP A 372 2.79 32.23 12.31
N ALA A 373 3.07 31.09 12.96
CA ALA A 373 2.96 30.93 14.40
C ALA A 373 3.88 31.86 15.19
N LEU A 374 5.12 32.08 14.78
CA LEU A 374 6.01 33.05 15.44
C LEU A 374 5.45 34.47 15.40
N ASN A 375 4.76 34.82 14.31
CA ASN A 375 4.21 36.15 14.10
C ASN A 375 2.76 36.29 14.60
N GLY A 376 2.11 35.20 15.02
CA GLY A 376 0.68 35.19 15.34
C GLY A 376 -0.21 35.54 14.14
N GLN A 377 0.18 35.10 12.94
CA GLN A 377 -0.50 35.37 11.67
C GLN A 377 -1.39 34.20 11.24
N ASN A 378 -2.25 34.43 10.24
CA ASN A 378 -3.11 33.41 9.64
C ASN A 378 -3.98 32.62 10.65
N GLY A 379 -4.37 33.27 11.74
CA GLY A 379 -5.19 32.67 12.80
C GLY A 379 -4.42 31.77 13.76
N MET A 380 -3.08 31.69 13.65
CA MET A 380 -2.25 30.85 14.50
C MET A 380 -1.98 31.48 15.87
N GLN A 381 -1.93 30.64 16.90
CA GLN A 381 -1.47 31.08 18.22
C GLN A 381 0.00 31.48 18.16
N LYS A 382 0.33 32.65 18.73
CA LYS A 382 1.72 33.10 18.81
C LYS A 382 2.57 32.15 19.65
N ILE A 383 3.71 31.72 19.11
CA ILE A 383 4.76 30.98 19.83
C ILE A 383 6.03 31.83 19.95
N ASP A 384 6.89 31.51 20.92
CA ASP A 384 8.10 32.30 21.21
C ASP A 384 9.38 31.76 20.54
N SER A 385 9.37 30.50 20.13
CA SER A 385 10.52 29.82 19.52
C SER A 385 10.08 28.71 18.57
N ILE A 386 10.98 28.32 17.66
CA ILE A 386 10.81 27.16 16.79
C ILE A 386 11.82 26.09 17.24
N PRO A 387 11.41 24.81 17.38
CA PRO A 387 12.33 23.69 17.55
C PRO A 387 13.37 23.61 16.43
N LYS A 388 14.47 22.88 16.63
CA LYS A 388 15.41 22.61 15.54
C LYS A 388 14.71 21.81 14.44
N ILE A 389 14.77 22.31 13.20
CA ILE A 389 14.14 21.67 12.04
C ILE A 389 15.22 21.02 11.18
N ASN A 390 15.18 19.70 11.09
CA ASN A 390 15.96 18.90 10.14
C ASN A 390 15.05 18.40 9.02
N HIS A 391 15.62 18.01 7.89
CA HIS A 391 14.86 17.43 6.79
C HIS A 391 15.70 16.50 5.93
N GLY A 392 15.06 15.57 5.24
CA GLY A 392 15.77 14.69 4.34
C GLY A 392 14.89 13.98 3.32
N SER A 393 15.56 13.45 2.31
CA SER A 393 14.95 12.70 1.21
C SER A 393 15.12 11.19 1.46
N ALA A 394 14.03 10.42 1.40
CA ALA A 394 14.05 8.99 1.67
C ALA A 394 13.05 8.22 0.81
N GLY A 395 13.35 6.96 0.49
CA GLY A 395 12.38 6.05 -0.13
C GLY A 395 11.97 6.37 -1.56
N LEU A 396 12.69 7.26 -2.25
CA LEU A 396 12.47 7.56 -3.67
C LEU A 396 12.60 6.28 -4.51
N GLY A 397 11.64 6.06 -5.41
CA GLY A 397 11.61 4.88 -6.28
C GLY A 397 11.40 3.57 -5.51
N SER A 398 10.61 3.60 -4.43
CA SER A 398 10.44 2.49 -3.47
C SER A 398 11.76 1.93 -2.93
N ARG A 399 12.78 2.78 -2.76
CA ARG A 399 13.93 2.39 -1.94
C ARG A 399 13.45 2.11 -0.52
N ASP A 400 13.97 1.07 0.12
CA ASP A 400 13.59 0.76 1.49
C ASP A 400 13.98 1.89 2.45
N VAL A 401 13.07 2.18 3.39
CA VAL A 401 13.33 3.01 4.57
C VAL A 401 13.10 2.10 5.77
N ARG A 402 14.19 1.57 6.33
CA ARG A 402 14.15 0.53 7.37
C ARG A 402 14.17 1.13 8.77
N PRO A 403 13.87 0.34 9.82
CA PRO A 403 14.06 0.77 11.20
C PRO A 403 15.43 1.40 11.45
N GLY A 404 16.52 0.78 10.96
CA GLY A 404 17.86 1.35 11.10
C GLY A 404 18.06 2.72 10.43
N ASP A 405 17.44 2.94 9.28
CA ASP A 405 17.45 4.25 8.61
C ASP A 405 16.72 5.30 9.47
N ILE A 406 15.62 4.92 10.12
CA ILE A 406 14.86 5.79 11.03
C ILE A 406 15.64 6.05 12.33
N LEU A 407 16.33 5.06 12.90
CA LEU A 407 17.21 5.28 14.05
C LEU A 407 18.27 6.34 13.75
N SER A 408 18.91 6.26 12.58
CA SER A 408 19.93 7.24 12.17
C SER A 408 19.40 8.68 12.11
N ILE A 409 18.11 8.85 11.80
CA ILE A 409 17.42 10.15 11.80
C ILE A 409 17.29 10.71 13.23
N PHE A 410 16.91 9.87 14.19
CA PHE A 410 16.86 10.26 15.60
C PHE A 410 18.26 10.57 16.16
N ASP A 411 19.27 9.80 15.77
CA ASP A 411 20.66 10.08 16.13
C ASP A 411 21.13 11.42 15.55
N ASN A 412 20.72 11.76 14.32
CA ASN A 412 21.01 13.06 13.72
C ASN A 412 20.37 14.22 14.48
N MET A 413 19.13 14.07 14.95
CA MET A 413 18.43 15.10 15.75
C MET A 413 19.09 15.34 17.12
N GLN A 414 19.71 14.32 17.71
CA GLN A 414 20.40 14.42 19.01
C GLN A 414 21.78 15.06 18.92
N LYS A 415 22.41 15.10 17.74
CA LYS A 415 23.74 15.70 17.53
C LYS A 415 23.64 17.24 17.51
N GLU A 416 24.54 17.90 18.25
CA GLU A 416 24.70 19.36 18.20
C GLU A 416 24.93 19.84 16.75
N ASN A 417 25.86 19.19 16.06
CA ASN A 417 26.19 19.42 14.64
C ASN A 417 25.56 18.39 13.70
N GLY A 418 24.32 17.94 13.99
CA GLY A 418 23.55 17.11 13.06
C GLY A 418 23.35 17.80 11.71
N GLN A 419 23.25 17.02 10.62
CA GLN A 419 23.04 17.54 9.27
C GLN A 419 21.65 18.17 9.15
N ASP A 420 21.58 19.38 8.61
CA ASP A 420 20.30 20.06 8.34
C ASP A 420 19.51 19.31 7.26
N PHE A 421 20.18 19.03 6.12
CA PHE A 421 19.68 18.21 5.02
C PHE A 421 20.49 16.91 4.90
N PHE A 422 19.82 15.80 4.65
CA PHE A 422 20.45 14.49 4.44
C PHE A 422 19.60 13.58 3.54
N CYS A 423 20.11 12.39 3.24
CA CYS A 423 19.33 11.28 2.71
C CYS A 423 19.54 9.99 3.52
N VAL A 424 18.65 9.01 3.38
CA VAL A 424 18.78 7.68 4.00
C VAL A 424 18.49 6.57 2.99
N GLY A 425 18.87 5.33 3.31
CA GLY A 425 18.67 4.16 2.44
C GLY A 425 19.66 4.02 1.27
N ILE A 426 20.57 4.97 1.05
CA ILE A 426 21.58 4.93 -0.02
C ILE A 426 22.98 5.25 0.49
N LYS A 427 24.01 4.83 -0.27
CA LYS A 427 25.39 5.28 -0.05
C LYS A 427 25.59 6.61 -0.78
N HIS A 428 25.75 7.70 -0.03
CA HIS A 428 25.97 9.04 -0.57
C HIS A 428 26.72 9.91 0.45
N ALA A 429 27.35 11.00 0.00
CA ALA A 429 28.06 11.92 0.91
C ALA A 429 27.12 12.65 1.89
N LEU A 430 25.84 12.75 1.53
CA LEU A 430 24.76 13.31 2.36
C LEU A 430 24.01 12.22 3.14
N ALA A 431 24.41 10.95 3.03
CA ALA A 431 23.70 9.88 3.70
C ALA A 431 23.99 9.91 5.20
N LEU A 432 22.96 9.67 6.02
CA LEU A 432 23.17 9.34 7.42
C LEU A 432 23.75 7.91 7.53
N GLU A 433 24.69 7.73 8.45
CA GLU A 433 25.25 6.40 8.73
C GLU A 433 24.27 5.61 9.60
N MET A 434 24.02 4.37 9.20
CA MET A 434 23.16 3.44 9.93
C MET A 434 24.03 2.51 10.78
N ASP A 435 23.94 2.67 12.10
CA ASP A 435 24.73 1.88 13.06
C ASP A 435 24.13 0.50 13.36
N SER A 436 22.80 0.41 13.39
CA SER A 436 22.07 -0.83 13.67
C SER A 436 20.74 -0.90 12.92
N ASP A 437 20.19 -2.11 12.74
CA ASP A 437 18.91 -2.35 12.07
C ASP A 437 18.13 -3.44 12.85
N PRO A 438 17.36 -3.07 13.88
CA PRO A 438 16.68 -4.03 14.76
C PRO A 438 15.55 -4.78 14.04
N ASP A 439 15.27 -6.01 14.49
CA ASP A 439 14.09 -6.77 14.05
C ASP A 439 12.84 -6.23 14.75
N LEU A 440 12.06 -5.41 14.04
CA LEU A 440 10.81 -4.84 14.55
C LEU A 440 9.56 -5.53 13.99
N ARG A 441 9.70 -6.77 13.50
CA ARG A 441 8.51 -7.57 13.17
C ARG A 441 7.70 -7.86 14.44
N PRO A 442 6.38 -8.05 14.34
CA PRO A 442 5.58 -8.47 15.48
C PRO A 442 6.19 -9.71 16.18
N PRO A 443 6.07 -9.82 17.51
CA PRO A 443 6.54 -11.00 18.23
C PRO A 443 5.99 -12.30 17.63
N ALA A 444 6.85 -13.31 17.51
CA ALA A 444 6.54 -14.59 16.88
C ALA A 444 6.08 -14.53 15.41
N ALA A 445 6.28 -13.39 14.72
CA ALA A 445 5.98 -13.28 13.30
C ALA A 445 6.81 -14.29 12.47
N PHE A 446 6.13 -14.87 11.48
CA PHE A 446 6.73 -15.72 10.47
C PHE A 446 7.00 -14.92 9.21
N SER A 447 8.23 -14.98 8.72
CA SER A 447 8.63 -14.33 7.47
C SER A 447 9.12 -15.34 6.44
N MET A 448 8.66 -15.17 5.20
CA MET A 448 9.07 -15.97 4.06
C MET A 448 9.59 -15.06 2.95
N ARG A 449 10.69 -15.49 2.32
CA ARG A 449 11.21 -14.87 1.10
C ARG A 449 11.34 -15.93 0.01
N GLY A 450 10.66 -15.72 -1.09
CA GLY A 450 10.77 -16.59 -2.26
C GLY A 450 11.58 -15.98 -3.38
N HIS A 451 12.38 -16.81 -4.03
CA HIS A 451 13.15 -16.53 -5.24
C HIS A 451 12.58 -17.38 -6.37
N SER A 452 12.14 -16.70 -7.43
CA SER A 452 11.45 -17.34 -8.55
C SER A 452 11.84 -16.71 -9.87
N VAL A 453 11.39 -17.29 -10.98
CA VAL A 453 11.48 -16.71 -12.32
C VAL A 453 10.12 -16.16 -12.74
N GLY A 454 10.12 -15.01 -13.43
CA GLY A 454 8.92 -14.44 -14.02
C GLY A 454 8.23 -15.41 -14.98
N GLY A 455 6.99 -15.79 -14.67
CA GLY A 455 6.19 -16.76 -15.43
C GLY A 455 5.81 -18.03 -14.66
N PHE A 456 6.44 -18.31 -13.51
CA PHE A 456 6.22 -19.54 -12.72
C PHE A 456 5.01 -19.50 -11.77
N GLY A 457 4.26 -18.39 -11.74
CA GLY A 457 3.05 -18.26 -10.91
C GLY A 457 3.30 -17.92 -9.43
N SER A 458 4.54 -17.64 -9.03
CA SER A 458 4.92 -17.49 -7.62
C SER A 458 4.34 -16.25 -6.94
N VAL A 459 4.16 -15.13 -7.66
CA VAL A 459 3.48 -13.94 -7.09
C VAL A 459 2.03 -14.26 -6.74
N THR A 460 1.31 -14.95 -7.63
CA THR A 460 -0.07 -15.40 -7.36
C THR A 460 -0.10 -16.40 -6.21
N THR A 461 0.85 -17.34 -6.18
CA THR A 461 1.00 -18.29 -5.07
C THR A 461 1.20 -17.56 -3.74
N ASN A 462 2.04 -16.53 -3.70
CA ASN A 462 2.26 -15.73 -2.49
C ASN A 462 0.98 -15.05 -2.00
N LYS A 463 0.16 -14.50 -2.92
CA LYS A 463 -1.16 -13.95 -2.59
C LYS A 463 -2.12 -15.02 -2.03
N VAL A 464 -2.08 -16.24 -2.59
CA VAL A 464 -2.87 -17.38 -2.08
C VAL A 464 -2.43 -17.78 -0.68
N ILE A 465 -1.12 -17.87 -0.42
CA ILE A 465 -0.58 -18.18 0.91
C ILE A 465 -1.00 -17.10 1.91
N ALA A 466 -0.90 -15.81 1.55
CA ALA A 466 -1.37 -14.71 2.38
C ALA A 466 -2.87 -14.83 2.69
N THR A 467 -3.70 -15.12 1.68
CA THR A 467 -5.14 -15.34 1.86
C THR A 467 -5.42 -16.51 2.81
N ILE A 468 -4.62 -17.58 2.78
CA ILE A 468 -4.76 -18.71 3.70
C ILE A 468 -4.35 -18.30 5.11
N GLY A 469 -3.23 -17.57 5.26
CA GLY A 469 -2.81 -16.97 6.53
C GLY A 469 -3.93 -16.15 7.19
N GLY A 470 -4.55 -15.25 6.43
CA GLY A 470 -5.64 -14.42 6.93
C GLY A 470 -6.95 -15.17 7.15
N ASN A 471 -7.49 -15.79 6.10
CA ASN A 471 -8.86 -16.30 6.12
C ASN A 471 -8.99 -17.68 6.78
N VAL A 472 -7.94 -18.50 6.78
CA VAL A 472 -7.97 -19.85 7.38
C VAL A 472 -7.41 -19.82 8.79
N PHE A 473 -6.30 -19.13 9.01
CA PHE A 473 -5.62 -19.11 10.31
C PHE A 473 -5.90 -17.87 11.15
N GLY A 474 -6.68 -16.90 10.65
CA GLY A 474 -7.06 -15.70 11.40
C GLY A 474 -5.88 -14.79 11.74
N LYS A 475 -4.81 -14.83 10.96
CA LYS A 475 -3.57 -14.06 11.19
C LYS A 475 -3.58 -12.76 10.41
N ASP A 476 -2.83 -11.77 10.86
CA ASP A 476 -2.48 -10.63 10.03
C ASP A 476 -1.40 -11.03 9.03
N VAL A 477 -1.59 -10.61 7.79
CA VAL A 477 -0.67 -10.93 6.70
C VAL A 477 -0.24 -9.66 5.99
N GLN A 478 0.99 -9.69 5.50
CA GLN A 478 1.51 -8.71 4.56
C GLN A 478 2.31 -9.45 3.49
N ALA A 479 1.97 -9.27 2.22
CA ALA A 479 2.61 -9.97 1.12
C ALA A 479 2.82 -9.07 -0.08
N TYR A 480 4.07 -8.95 -0.53
CA TYR A 480 4.42 -8.08 -1.64
C TYR A 480 5.54 -8.69 -2.51
N PRO A 481 5.45 -8.55 -3.84
CA PRO A 481 6.52 -8.91 -4.76
C PRO A 481 7.48 -7.74 -4.99
N LYS A 482 8.74 -8.05 -5.28
CA LYS A 482 9.70 -7.12 -5.87
C LYS A 482 9.81 -7.42 -7.35
N TYR A 483 9.25 -6.52 -8.16
CA TYR A 483 9.32 -6.62 -9.60
C TYR A 483 10.63 -6.03 -10.13
N GLY A 484 11.25 -6.74 -11.07
CA GLY A 484 12.27 -6.17 -11.95
C GLY A 484 11.64 -5.44 -13.15
N SER A 485 12.48 -4.87 -14.01
CA SER A 485 12.06 -4.20 -15.25
C SER A 485 11.51 -5.16 -16.33
N GLU A 486 11.81 -6.45 -16.23
CA GLU A 486 11.58 -7.44 -17.27
C GLU A 486 10.26 -8.22 -17.07
N LYS A 487 9.54 -8.46 -18.18
CA LYS A 487 8.21 -9.09 -18.15
C LYS A 487 8.22 -10.60 -17.84
N LYS A 488 9.28 -11.33 -18.21
CA LYS A 488 9.43 -12.80 -18.01
C LYS A 488 10.90 -13.19 -17.98
N GLY A 489 11.21 -14.34 -17.36
CA GLY A 489 12.51 -15.01 -17.50
C GLY A 489 13.63 -14.52 -16.57
N LEU A 490 13.43 -13.42 -15.84
CA LEU A 490 14.39 -12.96 -14.83
C LEU A 490 13.97 -13.31 -13.39
N PRO A 491 14.97 -13.34 -12.47
CA PRO A 491 14.72 -13.51 -11.04
C PRO A 491 13.72 -12.49 -10.51
N THR A 492 12.75 -12.97 -9.74
CA THR A 492 11.74 -12.20 -9.03
C THR A 492 11.80 -12.64 -7.57
N THR A 493 11.86 -11.67 -6.67
CA THR A 493 11.78 -11.94 -5.23
C THR A 493 10.38 -11.57 -4.74
N TYR A 494 9.83 -12.33 -3.80
CA TYR A 494 8.59 -12.00 -3.13
C TYR A 494 8.70 -12.27 -1.63
N TYR A 495 7.92 -11.51 -0.88
CA TYR A 495 7.99 -11.45 0.57
C TYR A 495 6.61 -11.73 1.15
N LEU A 496 6.60 -12.37 2.31
CA LEU A 496 5.41 -12.62 3.10
C LEU A 496 5.78 -12.52 4.57
N THR A 497 4.97 -11.81 5.34
CA THR A 497 4.97 -11.83 6.79
C THR A 497 3.59 -12.24 7.27
N ILE A 498 3.53 -13.14 8.25
CA ILE A 498 2.32 -13.57 8.93
C ILE A 498 2.54 -13.38 10.43
N ALA A 499 1.60 -12.74 11.10
CA ALA A 499 1.71 -12.39 12.51
C ALA A 499 0.34 -12.46 13.22
N ASP A 500 0.37 -12.46 14.55
CA ASP A 500 -0.85 -12.37 15.39
C ASP A 500 -1.38 -10.94 15.54
N SER A 501 -0.62 -9.95 15.08
CA SER A 501 -0.97 -8.53 15.14
C SER A 501 -0.48 -7.81 13.90
N HIS A 502 -0.97 -6.58 13.72
CA HIS A 502 -0.70 -5.75 12.55
C HIS A 502 0.80 -5.62 12.24
N ILE A 503 1.13 -5.63 10.95
CA ILE A 503 2.50 -5.62 10.45
C ILE A 503 2.81 -4.21 9.95
N PHE A 504 3.59 -3.46 10.73
CA PHE A 504 3.90 -2.05 10.48
C PHE A 504 5.11 -1.80 9.55
N SER A 505 5.89 -2.84 9.23
CA SER A 505 7.14 -2.70 8.47
C SER A 505 6.89 -2.73 6.96
N HIS A 506 7.31 -1.69 6.23
CA HIS A 506 7.18 -1.58 4.77
C HIS A 506 8.55 -1.55 4.08
N ALA A 507 9.32 -2.63 4.24
CA ALA A 507 10.66 -2.79 3.70
C ALA A 507 11.00 -4.28 3.49
N GLU A 508 12.01 -4.55 2.66
CA GLU A 508 12.54 -5.90 2.47
C GLU A 508 12.90 -6.62 3.78
N LEU A 509 12.54 -7.91 3.85
CA LEU A 509 12.77 -8.74 5.04
C LEU A 509 14.27 -9.00 5.26
N GLN A 510 14.79 -8.51 6.39
CA GLN A 510 16.15 -8.80 6.89
C GLN A 510 16.22 -10.08 7.74
N TYR A 511 15.08 -10.53 8.25
CA TYR A 511 14.95 -11.72 9.09
C TYR A 511 13.92 -12.66 8.45
N VAL A 512 14.35 -13.87 8.09
CA VAL A 512 13.56 -14.80 7.26
C VAL A 512 13.54 -16.19 7.89
N ASN A 513 12.35 -16.74 8.10
CA ASN A 513 12.12 -18.07 8.66
C ASN A 513 12.13 -19.15 7.57
N LEU A 514 11.62 -18.83 6.38
CA LEU A 514 11.55 -19.73 5.23
C LEU A 514 12.05 -19.06 3.95
N VAL A 515 13.08 -19.63 3.34
CA VAL A 515 13.48 -19.28 1.97
C VAL A 515 12.93 -20.31 1.00
N VAL A 516 12.28 -19.82 -0.06
CA VAL A 516 11.76 -20.66 -1.14
C VAL A 516 12.57 -20.42 -2.40
N LEU A 517 13.07 -21.48 -3.03
CA LEU A 517 13.75 -21.42 -4.32
C LEU A 517 12.92 -22.19 -5.35
N ASN A 518 12.09 -21.47 -6.10
CA ASN A 518 11.40 -22.05 -7.27
C ASN A 518 12.39 -22.33 -8.42
N ASP A 519 13.55 -21.66 -8.40
CA ASP A 519 14.68 -21.91 -9.27
C ASP A 519 15.98 -21.84 -8.45
N THR A 520 16.72 -22.95 -8.37
CA THR A 520 17.97 -23.05 -7.62
C THR A 520 19.12 -22.25 -8.22
N THR A 521 18.97 -21.74 -9.45
CA THR A 521 19.95 -20.83 -10.07
C THR A 521 20.16 -19.56 -9.23
N ALA A 522 19.19 -19.18 -8.38
CA ALA A 522 19.34 -18.12 -7.40
C ALA A 522 20.52 -18.31 -6.43
N LEU A 523 20.91 -19.57 -6.14
CA LEU A 523 22.10 -19.89 -5.33
C LEU A 523 23.41 -19.61 -6.07
N LEU A 524 23.38 -19.57 -7.40
CA LEU A 524 24.54 -19.33 -8.24
C LEU A 524 24.73 -17.83 -8.54
N SER A 525 23.63 -17.10 -8.69
CA SER A 525 23.65 -15.68 -9.07
C SER A 525 23.67 -14.71 -7.89
N GLY A 526 23.42 -15.18 -6.66
CA GLY A 526 23.42 -14.34 -5.47
C GLY A 526 23.39 -15.13 -4.16
N ASN A 527 22.99 -14.43 -3.08
CA ASN A 527 22.85 -15.03 -1.76
C ASN A 527 21.38 -15.01 -1.27
N PRO A 528 20.57 -16.01 -1.67
CA PRO A 528 19.18 -16.09 -1.26
C PRO A 528 19.01 -16.50 0.21
N LEU A 529 20.09 -16.83 0.93
CA LEU A 529 20.10 -17.20 2.35
C LEU A 529 20.40 -16.01 3.29
N THR A 530 20.66 -14.83 2.73
CA THR A 530 20.88 -13.59 3.50
C THR A 530 19.71 -13.32 4.45
N GLY A 531 19.97 -13.14 5.75
CA GLY A 531 18.90 -12.86 6.72
C GLY A 531 18.13 -14.08 7.23
N MET A 532 18.51 -15.30 6.85
CA MET A 532 17.93 -16.51 7.45
C MET A 532 18.16 -16.53 8.96
N VAL A 533 17.12 -16.81 9.74
CA VAL A 533 17.24 -17.08 11.18
C VAL A 533 17.84 -18.48 11.42
N ASP A 534 18.47 -18.68 12.57
CA ASP A 534 19.00 -19.99 12.94
C ASP A 534 17.88 -21.04 13.01
N GLY A 535 18.14 -22.24 12.48
CA GLY A 535 17.13 -23.30 12.38
C GLY A 535 16.06 -23.08 11.29
N GLY A 536 16.14 -21.99 10.54
CA GLY A 536 15.23 -21.66 9.46
C GLY A 536 15.20 -22.72 8.35
N ALA A 537 14.09 -22.77 7.61
CA ALA A 537 13.87 -23.77 6.56
C ALA A 537 14.19 -23.21 5.17
N ILE A 538 14.67 -24.07 4.29
CA ILE A 538 14.84 -23.77 2.86
C ILE A 538 14.01 -24.78 2.10
N PHE A 539 13.13 -24.34 1.19
CA PHE A 539 12.38 -25.25 0.30
C PHE A 539 12.76 -24.99 -1.16
N MET A 540 13.22 -26.01 -1.86
CA MET A 540 13.82 -25.87 -3.18
C MET A 540 13.18 -26.77 -4.23
N GLN A 541 13.07 -26.27 -5.46
CA GLN A 541 12.82 -27.14 -6.60
C GLN A 541 14.05 -28.03 -6.79
N SER A 542 13.83 -29.32 -7.01
CA SER A 542 14.87 -30.22 -7.54
C SER A 542 14.24 -31.37 -8.33
N HIS A 543 14.85 -31.72 -9.47
CA HIS A 543 14.46 -32.92 -10.24
C HIS A 543 15.18 -34.20 -9.79
N PHE A 544 16.14 -34.10 -8.85
CA PHE A 544 16.82 -35.25 -8.28
C PHE A 544 15.97 -35.87 -7.17
N THR A 545 16.03 -37.20 -7.05
CA THR A 545 15.31 -37.95 -6.02
C THR A 545 16.15 -38.20 -4.77
N GLU A 546 17.47 -38.34 -4.91
CA GLU A 546 18.37 -38.63 -3.80
C GLU A 546 18.83 -37.34 -3.10
N PRO A 547 18.66 -37.21 -1.76
CA PRO A 547 19.10 -36.02 -1.03
C PRO A 547 20.58 -35.67 -1.21
N ALA A 548 21.44 -36.69 -1.35
CA ALA A 548 22.88 -36.51 -1.57
C ALA A 548 23.19 -35.77 -2.88
N ASP A 549 22.42 -36.05 -3.94
CA ASP A 549 22.57 -35.38 -5.23
C ASP A 549 22.20 -33.89 -5.14
N VAL A 550 21.14 -33.57 -4.41
CA VAL A 550 20.71 -32.18 -4.20
C VAL A 550 21.77 -31.43 -3.38
N TRP A 551 22.26 -32.03 -2.29
CA TRP A 551 23.26 -31.43 -1.40
C TRP A 551 24.55 -31.06 -2.14
N GLN A 552 25.08 -31.95 -2.97
CA GLN A 552 26.33 -31.74 -3.72
C GLN A 552 26.27 -30.55 -4.71
N ARG A 553 25.07 -30.16 -5.13
CA ARG A 553 24.84 -29.08 -6.09
C ARG A 553 24.68 -27.71 -5.44
N ILE A 554 24.48 -27.66 -4.12
CA ILE A 554 24.48 -26.40 -3.36
C ILE A 554 25.92 -25.88 -3.31
N PRO A 555 26.18 -24.62 -3.71
CA PRO A 555 27.52 -24.04 -3.64
C PRO A 555 28.10 -24.09 -2.22
N ALA A 556 29.42 -24.33 -2.11
CA ALA A 556 30.10 -24.55 -0.83
C ALA A 556 29.87 -23.41 0.20
N HIS A 557 29.81 -22.15 -0.24
CA HIS A 557 29.56 -21.02 0.67
C HIS A 557 28.13 -21.04 1.25
N HIS A 558 27.14 -21.53 0.49
CA HIS A 558 25.77 -21.75 0.97
C HIS A 558 25.69 -22.98 1.87
N GLN A 559 26.41 -24.06 1.56
CA GLN A 559 26.53 -25.22 2.45
C GLN A 559 27.09 -24.84 3.82
N ASN A 560 28.12 -23.97 3.85
CA ASN A 560 28.66 -23.45 5.11
C ASN A 560 27.60 -22.64 5.87
N THR A 561 26.88 -21.75 5.18
CA THR A 561 25.77 -21.00 5.81
C THR A 561 24.70 -21.92 6.38
N ILE A 562 24.34 -22.99 5.66
CA ILE A 562 23.38 -24.01 6.11
C ILE A 562 23.88 -24.72 7.38
N ARG A 563 25.16 -25.10 7.43
CA ARG A 563 25.77 -25.73 8.61
C ARG A 563 25.83 -24.76 9.79
N ASP A 564 26.36 -23.57 9.57
CA ASP A 564 26.60 -22.56 10.61
C ASP A 564 25.30 -22.14 11.29
N LYS A 565 24.25 -21.90 10.50
CA LYS A 565 22.93 -21.51 11.00
C LYS A 565 22.00 -22.70 11.29
N LYS A 566 22.48 -23.93 11.15
CA LYS A 566 21.69 -25.17 11.34
C LYS A 566 20.39 -25.16 10.53
N LEU A 567 20.46 -24.66 9.30
CA LEU A 567 19.28 -24.56 8.43
C LEU A 567 18.79 -25.95 8.04
N ARG A 568 17.50 -26.04 7.72
CA ARG A 568 16.83 -27.29 7.33
C ARG A 568 16.46 -27.25 5.86
N PRO A 569 17.24 -27.86 4.95
CA PRO A 569 16.95 -27.84 3.53
C PRO A 569 15.99 -28.97 3.16
N PHE A 570 14.91 -28.59 2.47
CA PHE A 570 13.89 -29.45 1.92
C PHE A 570 13.81 -29.26 0.41
N PHE A 571 13.39 -30.29 -0.31
CA PHE A 571 13.20 -30.23 -1.75
C PHE A 571 12.04 -31.09 -2.24
N ALA A 572 11.51 -30.72 -3.41
CA ALA A 572 10.56 -31.52 -4.18
C ALA A 572 10.69 -31.21 -5.68
N ASP A 573 10.30 -32.15 -6.54
CA ASP A 573 10.21 -31.89 -7.97
C ASP A 573 8.88 -31.19 -8.31
N MET A 574 8.85 -29.89 -8.03
CA MET A 574 7.66 -29.06 -8.26
C MET A 574 7.20 -29.08 -9.73
N VAL A 575 8.15 -29.21 -10.67
CA VAL A 575 7.88 -29.20 -12.12
C VAL A 575 7.28 -30.53 -12.57
N LYS A 576 7.80 -31.65 -12.06
CA LYS A 576 7.22 -32.97 -12.34
C LYS A 576 5.80 -33.07 -11.75
N ILE A 577 5.62 -32.68 -10.48
CA ILE A 577 4.32 -32.70 -9.81
C ILE A 577 3.31 -31.89 -10.62
N SER A 578 3.66 -30.65 -11.01
CA SER A 578 2.75 -29.79 -11.75
C SER A 578 2.41 -30.31 -13.14
N ARG A 579 3.36 -30.91 -13.86
CA ARG A 579 3.13 -31.54 -15.18
C ARG A 579 2.21 -32.76 -15.12
N GLU A 580 2.36 -33.58 -14.09
CA GLU A 580 1.54 -34.79 -13.92
C GLU A 580 0.10 -34.47 -13.51
N VAL A 581 -0.11 -33.34 -12.82
CA VAL A 581 -1.42 -32.97 -12.27
C VAL A 581 -2.21 -32.03 -13.17
N ALA A 582 -1.55 -31.12 -13.90
CA ALA A 582 -2.23 -30.09 -14.67
C ALA A 582 -3.07 -30.69 -15.82
N SER A 583 -4.37 -30.43 -15.82
CA SER A 583 -5.26 -30.82 -16.92
C SER A 583 -5.13 -29.95 -18.17
N VAL A 584 -4.41 -28.82 -18.08
CA VAL A 584 -4.24 -27.83 -19.14
C VAL A 584 -2.76 -27.54 -19.34
N ALA A 585 -2.26 -27.73 -20.57
CA ALA A 585 -0.83 -27.57 -20.91
C ALA A 585 -0.23 -26.22 -20.48
N ASP A 586 -0.97 -25.12 -20.66
CA ASP A 586 -0.53 -23.77 -20.27
C ASP A 586 -0.35 -23.56 -18.76
N LEU A 587 -0.86 -24.49 -17.94
CA LEU A 587 -0.79 -24.45 -16.48
C LEU A 587 0.33 -25.32 -15.92
N GLU A 588 0.90 -26.25 -16.70
CA GLU A 588 1.96 -27.15 -16.26
C GLU A 588 3.12 -26.39 -15.59
N MET A 589 3.59 -25.30 -16.18
CA MET A 589 4.66 -24.48 -15.59
C MET A 589 4.18 -23.50 -14.51
N ARG A 590 2.89 -23.12 -14.49
CA ARG A 590 2.38 -22.13 -13.52
C ARG A 590 1.96 -22.76 -12.21
N MET A 591 1.57 -24.03 -12.24
CA MET A 591 1.11 -24.78 -11.06
C MET A 591 2.26 -25.23 -10.16
N GLN A 592 3.52 -25.18 -10.63
CA GLN A 592 4.67 -25.48 -9.78
C GLN A 592 4.73 -24.57 -8.53
N GLY A 593 4.28 -23.31 -8.66
CA GLY A 593 4.18 -22.39 -7.53
C GLY A 593 3.27 -22.94 -6.44
N ILE A 594 2.15 -23.58 -6.79
CA ILE A 594 1.18 -24.10 -5.81
C ILE A 594 1.71 -25.30 -5.01
N VAL A 595 2.72 -26.02 -5.52
CA VAL A 595 3.41 -27.06 -4.75
C VAL A 595 4.04 -26.48 -3.47
N LEU A 596 4.50 -25.22 -3.52
CA LEU A 596 5.00 -24.49 -2.34
C LEU A 596 3.95 -24.44 -1.22
N LEU A 597 2.67 -24.32 -1.55
CA LEU A 597 1.65 -24.19 -0.51
C LEU A 597 1.59 -25.45 0.37
N GLY A 598 1.81 -26.63 -0.19
CA GLY A 598 1.93 -27.87 0.60
C GLY A 598 3.15 -27.85 1.52
N ALA A 599 4.30 -27.38 1.02
CA ALA A 599 5.49 -27.19 1.83
C ALA A 599 5.29 -26.14 2.92
N PHE A 600 4.61 -25.03 2.63
CA PHE A 600 4.25 -24.01 3.61
C PHE A 600 3.39 -24.61 4.73
N LEU A 601 2.34 -25.37 4.41
CA LEU A 601 1.50 -26.02 5.44
C LEU A 601 2.29 -27.01 6.31
N LYS A 602 3.30 -27.70 5.76
CA LYS A 602 4.13 -28.67 6.49
C LYS A 602 5.25 -28.02 7.31
N LEU A 603 5.85 -26.95 6.80
CA LEU A 603 7.04 -26.32 7.38
C LEU A 603 6.70 -25.18 8.35
N THR A 604 5.44 -24.75 8.39
CA THR A 604 4.98 -23.70 9.30
C THR A 604 4.13 -24.28 10.43
N PRO A 605 4.13 -23.65 11.61
CA PRO A 605 3.39 -24.15 12.75
C PRO A 605 1.88 -23.87 12.64
N PHE A 606 1.43 -23.03 11.70
CA PHE A 606 0.03 -22.56 11.64
C PHE A 606 -1.02 -23.66 11.61
N SER A 607 -0.79 -24.72 10.83
CA SER A 607 -1.73 -25.85 10.77
C SER A 607 -1.75 -26.67 12.05
N THR A 608 -0.63 -26.70 12.79
CA THR A 608 -0.53 -27.46 14.05
C THR A 608 -1.09 -26.64 15.21
N ASP A 609 -0.80 -25.34 15.23
CA ASP A 609 -1.19 -24.41 16.28
C ASP A 609 -2.68 -24.04 16.21
N SER A 610 -3.31 -24.10 15.03
CA SER A 610 -4.72 -23.78 14.87
C SER A 610 -5.66 -24.79 15.53
N GLY A 611 -5.18 -26.00 15.83
CA GLY A 611 -6.01 -27.11 16.33
C GLY A 611 -7.05 -27.64 15.33
N MET A 612 -6.96 -27.22 14.06
CA MET A 612 -7.85 -27.67 12.99
C MET A 612 -7.47 -29.08 12.51
N SER A 613 -8.47 -29.84 12.07
CA SER A 613 -8.24 -31.10 11.35
C SER A 613 -7.72 -30.84 9.92
N ASP A 614 -7.08 -31.85 9.33
CA ASP A 614 -6.63 -31.79 7.94
C ASP A 614 -7.79 -31.44 6.98
N GLU A 615 -9.00 -31.97 7.22
CA GLU A 615 -10.18 -31.67 6.40
C GLU A 615 -10.56 -30.19 6.45
N GLU A 616 -10.53 -29.57 7.64
CA GLU A 616 -10.82 -28.14 7.81
C GLU A 616 -9.76 -27.26 7.13
N VAL A 617 -8.48 -27.61 7.29
CA VAL A 617 -7.37 -26.88 6.64
C VAL A 617 -7.48 -26.97 5.13
N TYR A 618 -7.63 -28.18 4.56
CA TYR A 618 -7.74 -28.34 3.12
C TYR A 618 -9.04 -27.74 2.55
N GLY A 619 -10.14 -27.73 3.31
CA GLY A 619 -11.37 -27.02 2.94
C GLY A 619 -11.16 -25.50 2.83
N GLY A 620 -10.45 -24.91 3.80
CA GLY A 620 -10.05 -23.50 3.76
C GLY A 620 -9.12 -23.18 2.58
N VAL A 621 -8.14 -24.06 2.32
CA VAL A 621 -7.24 -23.97 1.16
C VAL A 621 -8.04 -24.00 -0.15
N GLU A 622 -8.99 -24.93 -0.30
CA GLU A 622 -9.82 -25.03 -1.49
C GLU A 622 -10.63 -23.74 -1.72
N LYS A 623 -11.21 -23.16 -0.66
CA LYS A 623 -11.92 -21.87 -0.73
C LYS A 623 -11.02 -20.74 -1.21
N ALA A 624 -9.77 -20.68 -0.71
CA ALA A 624 -8.79 -19.70 -1.18
C ALA A 624 -8.40 -19.93 -2.66
N LEU A 625 -8.14 -21.18 -3.07
CA LEU A 625 -7.85 -21.52 -4.46
C LEU A 625 -9.01 -21.15 -5.39
N ARG A 626 -10.25 -21.35 -4.95
CA ARG A 626 -11.46 -21.00 -5.69
C ARG A 626 -11.58 -19.49 -5.95
N LYS A 627 -11.19 -18.64 -5.00
CA LYS A 627 -11.12 -17.17 -5.17
C LYS A 627 -10.23 -16.77 -6.36
N TYR A 628 -9.06 -17.39 -6.49
CA TYR A 628 -8.08 -17.03 -7.54
C TYR A 628 -8.26 -17.78 -8.86
N PHE A 629 -8.71 -19.04 -8.81
CA PHE A 629 -8.72 -19.95 -9.97
C PHE A 629 -10.12 -20.39 -10.41
N GLY A 630 -11.18 -20.09 -9.66
CA GLY A 630 -12.55 -20.56 -9.95
C GLY A 630 -13.07 -20.16 -11.33
N LYS A 631 -12.70 -18.97 -11.84
CA LYS A 631 -13.05 -18.51 -13.20
C LYS A 631 -12.43 -19.39 -14.31
N ARG A 632 -11.45 -20.24 -13.99
CA ARG A 632 -10.81 -21.17 -14.94
C ARG A 632 -11.45 -22.56 -14.94
N GLY A 633 -12.51 -22.77 -14.14
CA GLY A 633 -13.25 -24.01 -14.05
C GLY A 633 -12.86 -24.87 -12.84
N GLU A 634 -13.78 -25.76 -12.45
CA GLU A 634 -13.65 -26.59 -11.25
C GLU A 634 -12.44 -27.52 -11.30
N GLN A 635 -12.18 -28.14 -12.46
CA GLN A 635 -11.04 -29.04 -12.62
C GLN A 635 -9.72 -28.36 -12.28
N VAL A 636 -9.54 -27.10 -12.68
CA VAL A 636 -8.33 -26.33 -12.37
C VAL A 636 -8.19 -26.12 -10.85
N VAL A 637 -9.29 -25.89 -10.13
CA VAL A 637 -9.25 -25.77 -8.66
C VAL A 637 -8.80 -27.09 -8.02
N GLN A 638 -9.34 -28.22 -8.47
CA GLN A 638 -9.00 -29.55 -7.95
C GLN A 638 -7.58 -29.99 -8.30
N ASP A 639 -7.09 -29.66 -9.49
CA ASP A 639 -5.69 -29.88 -9.88
C ASP A 639 -4.76 -29.09 -8.95
N ASN A 640 -5.08 -27.83 -8.65
CA ASN A 640 -4.27 -27.03 -7.74
C ASN A 640 -4.29 -27.62 -6.33
N LEU A 641 -5.45 -28.05 -5.82
CA LEU A 641 -5.56 -28.72 -4.53
C LEU A 641 -4.72 -30.01 -4.48
N THR A 642 -4.69 -30.77 -5.57
CA THR A 642 -3.85 -31.98 -5.70
C THR A 642 -2.36 -31.62 -5.65
N CYS A 643 -1.92 -30.55 -6.32
CA CYS A 643 -0.55 -30.04 -6.20
C CYS A 643 -0.18 -29.67 -4.76
N VAL A 644 -1.11 -29.07 -3.99
CA VAL A 644 -0.88 -28.76 -2.57
C VAL A 644 -0.64 -30.05 -1.78
N LYS A 645 -1.52 -31.04 -1.91
CA LYS A 645 -1.41 -32.32 -1.20
C LYS A 645 -0.10 -33.04 -1.52
N ARG A 646 0.27 -33.08 -2.81
CA ARG A 646 1.54 -33.68 -3.27
C ARG A 646 2.76 -32.91 -2.76
N GLY A 647 2.71 -31.58 -2.73
CA GLY A 647 3.78 -30.76 -2.14
C GLY A 647 3.99 -31.04 -0.64
N TYR A 648 2.92 -31.33 0.09
CA TYR A 648 2.99 -31.73 1.50
C TYR A 648 3.60 -33.13 1.67
N SER A 649 3.14 -34.11 0.88
CA SER A 649 3.53 -35.52 1.05
C SER A 649 4.86 -35.90 0.41
N GLU A 650 5.22 -35.32 -0.74
CA GLU A 650 6.40 -35.71 -1.53
C GLU A 650 7.66 -34.89 -1.21
N MET A 651 7.56 -33.87 -0.35
CA MET A 651 8.72 -33.11 0.10
C MET A 651 9.66 -33.96 0.95
N GLN A 652 10.94 -33.94 0.58
CA GLN A 652 12.03 -34.63 1.27
C GLN A 652 12.96 -33.66 2.00
N GLU A 653 13.57 -34.12 3.09
CA GLU A 653 14.57 -33.37 3.85
C GLU A 653 15.99 -33.87 3.53
N ILE A 654 16.94 -32.95 3.40
CA ILE A 654 18.37 -33.30 3.40
C ILE A 654 18.78 -33.48 4.86
N SER A 655 19.08 -34.72 5.25
CA SER A 655 19.30 -35.06 6.66
C SER A 655 20.52 -34.35 7.26
N GLN A 656 20.49 -34.15 8.57
CA GLN A 656 21.62 -33.53 9.28
C GLN A 656 22.90 -34.37 9.19
N GLU A 657 22.81 -35.70 9.09
CA GLU A 657 24.00 -36.53 8.89
C GLU A 657 24.67 -36.22 7.54
N LEU A 658 23.88 -36.05 6.49
CA LEU A 658 24.37 -35.73 5.16
C LEU A 658 24.94 -34.30 5.08
N ILE A 659 24.37 -33.36 5.84
CA ILE A 659 24.88 -31.99 5.93
C ILE A 659 26.22 -31.94 6.66
N GLN A 660 26.41 -32.77 7.68
CA GLN A 660 27.63 -32.82 8.49
C GLN A 660 28.77 -33.64 7.86
N ALA A 661 28.43 -34.59 6.98
CA ALA A 661 29.38 -35.32 6.14
C ALA A 661 30.07 -34.41 5.11
#